data_AF-A0A955IN30-F1
#
_entry.id   AF-A0A955IN30-F1
#
_cell.length_a   1.000
_cell.length_b   1.000
_cell.length_c   1.000
_cell.angle_alpha   90.00
_cell.angle_beta   90.00
_cell.angle_gamma   90.00
#
_symmetry.space_group_name_H-M   'P 1'
#
loop_
_entity.id
_entity.type
_entity.pdbx_description
1 polymer ?
#
loop_
_entity_poly.entity_id
_entity_poly.type
_entity_poly.pdbx_seq_one_letter_code
_entity_poly.pdbx_strand_id
1 'polypeptide(L)'
;MKKLKRMNAAVGAVSLAIVGGVAYWELGGLTSPGDLHPSHAQIKELRGSKGCVACHGDETRPMAVACFDCHEVIAAQIEARSGLHGAMDNGVAPLDCQVCHLEHSHGTVDLVSAKSFASAGVAVRNSYGHEHVHDFGLMGTHETLACVKCHNAADTNSLKEGTKRFLGLSQTCTDCHEDSHQGAYGADCASCHGQSDAFEVVGAFEHTEAFPLIDSHAGLSCKACHEAGSAYAIDVLKESGDANLVVRSCADCHETPHASSFIEQMAWQERMMPADVCEACHLVSHETFLYPEATLTPAQHVATGFLLEPPHDTQDCAECHEQIGQRGAIAAEVNLQVEFVAFFPGRTNDECRACHEDPHKGQFDVGAREAKCLSCHDPMHFTPSKFDVERHTETDFPLTGVHATVTCAECHTAVDEVVQYAQTPTSCAACHDDPHAGQFMASSSGDDCSACHTTTAFEPTHFTIAEHQQTKFPLTGIHQAVACRSCHVEKAGVREFVGTAQDCAACHEDVHDGAFDEPGRPLQVNGKHGCARCHTTDSFDAIEWTGSMHEQWTGYALIGAHAEAKCADCHGSARGVRGRGYKLPSTACAACHEDVHLGQFVEAGQVDCARCHTERATFEQPTFDHQRDSRFPLDEQHIGLECSQCHRPARASNGQVITRYRPLGHECQDCHGFHSSDRKVQ
;
A
#
# COMPACT_ATOMS: atom_id res chain seq x y z
N MET A 1 -152.83 32.43 44.62
CA MET A 1 -152.18 31.25 43.99
C MET A 1 -151.35 31.56 42.74
N LYS A 2 -151.67 32.57 41.89
CA LYS A 2 -150.87 32.91 40.68
C LYS A 2 -149.45 33.46 40.97
N LYS A 3 -149.22 34.15 42.10
CA LYS A 3 -147.88 34.66 42.46
C LYS A 3 -146.87 33.56 42.81
N LEU A 4 -147.30 32.49 43.49
CA LEU A 4 -146.40 31.39 43.87
C LEU A 4 -145.90 30.58 42.66
N LYS A 5 -146.74 30.34 41.65
CA LYS A 5 -146.33 29.62 40.43
C LYS A 5 -145.33 30.40 39.57
N ARG A 6 -145.40 31.74 39.53
CA ARG A 6 -144.40 32.58 38.82
C ARG A 6 -143.05 32.62 39.53
N MET A 7 -143.06 32.56 40.86
CA MET A 7 -141.83 32.56 41.65
C MET A 7 -141.06 31.24 41.49
N ASN A 8 -141.77 30.09 41.49
CA ASN A 8 -141.11 28.79 41.29
C ASN A 8 -140.61 28.59 39.84
N ALA A 9 -141.28 29.17 38.83
CA ALA A 9 -140.78 29.14 37.45
C ALA A 9 -139.55 30.05 37.27
N ALA A 10 -139.51 31.21 37.94
CA ALA A 10 -138.34 32.10 37.92
C ALA A 10 -137.14 31.48 38.65
N VAL A 11 -137.36 30.84 39.81
CA VAL A 11 -136.31 30.11 40.53
C VAL A 11 -135.82 28.91 39.71
N GLY A 12 -136.72 28.15 39.07
CA GLY A 12 -136.33 27.05 38.19
C GLY A 12 -135.52 27.50 36.97
N ALA A 13 -135.89 28.61 36.34
CA ALA A 13 -135.15 29.19 35.21
C ALA A 13 -133.80 29.76 35.63
N VAL A 14 -133.71 30.39 36.81
CA VAL A 14 -132.44 30.88 37.37
C VAL A 14 -131.55 29.71 37.75
N SER A 15 -132.08 28.63 38.35
CA SER A 15 -131.29 27.43 38.64
C SER A 15 -130.79 26.73 37.38
N LEU A 16 -131.60 26.64 36.32
CA LEU A 16 -131.17 26.09 35.02
C LEU A 16 -130.14 26.99 34.33
N ALA A 17 -130.27 28.31 34.44
CA ALA A 17 -129.28 29.26 33.92
C ALA A 17 -127.98 29.23 34.72
N ILE A 18 -128.04 29.01 36.04
CA ILE A 18 -126.85 28.83 36.89
C ILE A 18 -126.20 27.48 36.60
N VAL A 19 -126.95 26.38 36.52
CA VAL A 19 -126.37 25.07 36.18
C VAL A 19 -125.84 25.05 34.75
N GLY A 20 -126.55 25.65 33.80
CA GLY A 20 -126.06 25.81 32.42
C GLY A 20 -124.86 26.74 32.32
N GLY A 21 -124.81 27.80 33.14
CA GLY A 21 -123.69 28.72 33.25
C GLY A 21 -122.47 28.09 33.91
N VAL A 22 -122.66 27.30 34.96
CA VAL A 22 -121.60 26.53 35.62
C VAL A 22 -121.11 25.43 34.69
N ALA A 23 -121.98 24.68 34.03
CA ALA A 23 -121.58 23.66 33.06
C ALA A 23 -120.86 24.26 31.84
N TYR A 24 -121.27 25.44 31.35
CA TYR A 24 -120.54 26.17 30.30
C TYR A 24 -119.20 26.72 30.79
N TRP A 25 -119.10 27.11 32.06
CA TRP A 25 -117.85 27.59 32.66
C TRP A 25 -116.88 26.44 33.00
N GLU A 26 -117.39 25.27 33.43
CA GLU A 26 -116.62 24.05 33.66
C GLU A 26 -116.17 23.39 32.34
N LEU A 27 -117.03 23.36 31.31
CA LEU A 27 -116.65 22.85 29.98
C LEU A 27 -115.83 23.85 29.17
N GLY A 28 -116.02 25.16 29.39
CA GLY A 28 -115.20 26.23 28.81
C GLY A 28 -113.86 26.43 29.53
N GLY A 29 -113.65 25.76 30.66
CA GLY A 29 -112.47 25.82 31.52
C GLY A 29 -111.35 24.82 31.16
N LEU A 30 -111.42 24.15 30.01
CA LEU A 30 -110.23 23.53 29.39
C LEU A 30 -109.37 24.61 28.71
N THR A 31 -109.01 25.64 29.47
CA THR A 31 -108.09 26.68 29.02
C THR A 31 -106.67 26.14 29.12
N SER A 32 -105.95 26.17 27.99
CA SER A 32 -104.54 25.79 27.89
C SER A 32 -103.75 26.25 29.12
N PRO A 33 -102.94 25.38 29.75
CA PRO A 33 -102.17 25.72 30.95
C PRO A 33 -101.08 26.78 30.71
N GLY A 34 -100.88 27.21 29.46
CA GLY A 34 -99.94 28.25 29.05
C GLY A 34 -99.60 28.17 27.55
N ASP A 35 -98.69 29.04 27.09
CA ASP A 35 -98.12 28.97 25.74
C ASP A 35 -97.07 27.84 25.67
N LEU A 36 -96.96 27.22 24.50
CA LEU A 36 -95.94 26.20 24.20
C LEU A 36 -94.53 26.80 24.25
N HIS A 37 -93.54 25.94 24.46
CA HIS A 37 -92.14 26.31 24.43
C HIS A 37 -91.78 26.80 23.01
N PRO A 38 -90.90 27.81 22.84
CA PRO A 38 -90.54 28.36 21.53
C PRO A 38 -90.15 27.30 20.48
N SER A 39 -89.49 26.22 20.90
CA SER A 39 -89.09 25.09 20.05
C SER A 39 -90.25 24.37 19.37
N HIS A 40 -91.42 24.28 20.00
CA HIS A 40 -92.62 23.67 19.42
C HIS A 40 -93.65 24.72 18.96
N ALA A 41 -93.67 25.92 19.56
CA ALA A 41 -94.54 27.02 19.12
C ALA A 41 -94.25 27.48 17.67
N GLN A 42 -93.02 27.26 17.19
CA GLN A 42 -92.62 27.51 15.80
C GLN A 42 -93.18 26.50 14.80
N ILE A 43 -93.63 25.31 15.25
CA ILE A 43 -94.23 24.26 14.41
C ILE A 43 -95.67 24.64 14.14
N LYS A 44 -96.06 24.74 12.87
CA LYS A 44 -97.38 25.25 12.48
C LYS A 44 -98.49 24.26 12.79
N GLU A 45 -98.18 22.97 12.69
CA GLU A 45 -99.06 21.82 12.83
C GLU A 45 -99.54 21.62 14.27
N LEU A 46 -98.80 22.17 15.25
CA LEU A 46 -99.10 22.06 16.68
C LEU A 46 -99.95 23.23 17.23
N ARG A 47 -100.38 24.16 16.37
CA ARG A 47 -101.12 25.37 16.79
C ARG A 47 -102.63 25.12 16.91
N GLY A 48 -103.24 25.67 17.96
CA GLY A 48 -104.70 25.65 18.18
C GLY A 48 -105.23 24.35 18.79
N SER A 49 -106.55 24.26 18.99
CA SER A 49 -107.18 23.18 19.78
C SER A 49 -107.01 21.77 19.21
N LYS A 50 -106.76 21.63 17.90
CA LYS A 50 -106.45 20.34 17.27
C LYS A 50 -105.02 19.87 17.51
N GLY A 51 -104.09 20.79 17.76
CA GLY A 51 -102.69 20.48 18.05
C GLY A 51 -102.50 19.88 19.45
N CYS A 52 -103.44 20.10 20.38
CA CYS A 52 -103.38 19.57 21.74
C CYS A 52 -103.30 18.02 21.76
N VAL A 53 -104.05 17.36 20.87
CA VAL A 53 -104.10 15.88 20.77
C VAL A 53 -102.78 15.31 20.21
N ALA A 54 -102.04 16.08 19.42
CA ALA A 54 -100.76 15.64 18.86
C ALA A 54 -99.68 15.43 19.95
N CYS A 55 -99.79 16.10 21.09
CA CYS A 55 -98.89 15.92 22.23
C CYS A 55 -99.53 15.09 23.33
N HIS A 56 -100.79 15.34 23.69
CA HIS A 56 -101.44 14.66 24.81
C HIS A 56 -101.94 13.24 24.49
N GLY A 57 -102.08 12.90 23.21
CA GLY A 57 -102.67 11.64 22.78
C GLY A 57 -104.18 11.55 23.04
N ASP A 58 -104.70 10.33 23.14
CA ASP A 58 -106.12 10.01 23.35
C ASP A 58 -106.30 8.84 24.34
N GLU A 59 -107.53 8.37 24.55
CA GLU A 59 -107.85 7.27 25.50
C GLU A 59 -107.06 5.97 25.22
N THR A 60 -106.61 5.78 23.98
CA THR A 60 -105.84 4.60 23.53
C THR A 60 -104.35 4.87 23.40
N ARG A 61 -103.93 6.13 23.49
CA ARG A 61 -102.59 6.58 23.15
C ARG A 61 -102.05 7.53 24.21
N PRO A 62 -101.12 7.08 25.07
CA PRO A 62 -100.49 7.94 26.06
C PRO A 62 -99.61 9.02 25.42
N MET A 63 -99.48 10.16 26.10
CA MET A 63 -98.61 11.30 25.71
C MET A 63 -97.20 10.88 25.31
N ALA A 64 -96.58 9.94 26.03
CA ALA A 64 -95.23 9.46 25.72
C ALA A 64 -95.11 8.90 24.30
N VAL A 65 -96.09 8.10 23.87
CA VAL A 65 -96.14 7.52 22.53
C VAL A 65 -96.40 8.60 21.48
N ALA A 66 -97.12 9.67 21.82
CA ALA A 66 -97.34 10.80 20.92
C ALA A 66 -96.05 11.63 20.71
N CYS A 67 -95.23 11.80 21.75
CA CYS A 67 -93.92 12.44 21.62
C CYS A 67 -92.99 11.67 20.66
N PHE A 68 -93.01 10.33 20.69
CA PHE A 68 -92.11 9.51 19.88
C PHE A 68 -92.37 9.57 18.37
N ASP A 69 -93.57 9.95 17.92
CA ASP A 69 -93.87 10.12 16.48
C ASP A 69 -92.99 11.19 15.82
N CYS A 70 -92.55 12.18 16.59
CA CYS A 70 -91.67 13.24 16.09
C CYS A 70 -90.25 13.14 16.70
N HIS A 71 -90.11 12.47 17.85
CA HIS A 71 -88.84 12.25 18.54
C HIS A 71 -88.35 10.81 18.41
N GLU A 72 -88.39 10.26 17.19
CA GLU A 72 -87.99 8.87 16.87
C GLU A 72 -86.57 8.54 17.37
N VAL A 73 -85.64 9.50 17.29
CA VAL A 73 -84.25 9.32 17.74
C VAL A 73 -84.16 9.15 19.27
N ILE A 74 -85.05 9.80 20.03
CA ILE A 74 -85.12 9.64 21.49
C ILE A 74 -85.76 8.28 21.83
N ALA A 75 -86.79 7.88 21.08
CA ALA A 75 -87.38 6.55 21.21
C ALA A 75 -86.33 5.46 21.00
N ALA A 76 -85.50 5.60 19.95
CA ALA A 76 -84.41 4.68 19.66
C ALA A 76 -83.35 4.64 20.77
N GLN A 77 -82.99 5.79 21.37
CA GLN A 77 -82.08 5.83 22.52
C GLN A 77 -82.62 5.04 23.73
N ILE A 78 -83.90 5.21 24.04
CA ILE A 78 -84.57 4.50 25.13
C ILE A 78 -84.61 2.99 24.86
N GLU A 79 -84.97 2.59 23.64
CA GLU A 79 -85.03 1.18 23.23
C GLU A 79 -83.63 0.52 23.25
N ALA A 80 -82.62 1.20 22.70
CA ALA A 80 -81.25 0.72 22.64
C ALA A 80 -80.48 0.85 23.97
N ARG A 81 -81.09 1.44 25.02
CA ARG A 81 -80.43 1.78 26.29
C ARG A 81 -79.12 2.56 26.09
N SER A 82 -79.14 3.51 25.16
CA SER A 82 -78.00 4.31 24.76
C SER A 82 -78.25 5.81 24.97
N GLY A 83 -77.16 6.56 25.12
CA GLY A 83 -77.19 7.98 25.46
C GLY A 83 -77.84 8.25 26.82
N LEU A 84 -78.07 9.54 27.12
CA LEU A 84 -78.63 9.94 28.42
C LEU A 84 -80.02 9.35 28.65
N HIS A 85 -80.89 9.33 27.64
CA HIS A 85 -82.27 8.86 27.81
C HIS A 85 -82.39 7.35 28.02
N GLY A 86 -81.50 6.56 27.42
CA GLY A 86 -81.47 5.10 27.60
C GLY A 86 -80.75 4.66 28.88
N ALA A 87 -79.92 5.51 29.47
CA ALA A 87 -79.12 5.23 30.67
C ALA A 87 -79.81 5.59 32.00
N MET A 88 -81.00 6.22 31.98
CA MET A 88 -81.74 6.58 33.20
C MET A 88 -82.28 5.32 33.90
N ASP A 89 -81.84 5.05 35.14
CA ASP A 89 -82.34 3.97 36.01
C ASP A 89 -82.79 4.54 37.37
N ASN A 90 -83.79 5.43 37.33
CA ASN A 90 -84.06 6.35 38.45
C ASN A 90 -85.39 6.07 39.17
N GLY A 91 -86.06 4.94 38.89
CA GLY A 91 -87.36 4.62 39.49
C GLY A 91 -88.53 5.53 39.10
N VAL A 92 -88.32 6.43 38.12
CA VAL A 92 -89.38 7.17 37.42
C VAL A 92 -89.81 6.33 36.22
N ALA A 93 -91.12 6.15 36.00
CA ALA A 93 -91.61 5.37 34.86
C ALA A 93 -91.00 5.94 33.55
N PRO A 94 -90.44 5.13 32.63
CA PRO A 94 -89.67 5.57 31.44
C PRO A 94 -90.40 6.46 30.40
N LEU A 95 -91.56 7.02 30.75
CA LEU A 95 -92.52 7.61 29.83
C LEU A 95 -93.13 8.94 30.34
N ASP A 96 -92.68 9.47 31.48
CA ASP A 96 -93.13 10.78 32.01
C ASP A 96 -92.20 11.94 31.61
N CYS A 97 -92.08 12.19 30.29
CA CYS A 97 -91.19 13.20 29.69
C CYS A 97 -91.34 14.60 30.32
N GLN A 98 -92.55 14.96 30.75
CA GLN A 98 -92.91 16.26 31.31
C GLN A 98 -92.22 16.59 32.64
N VAL A 99 -91.70 15.58 33.35
CA VAL A 99 -90.96 15.77 34.61
C VAL A 99 -89.61 16.47 34.36
N CYS A 100 -89.00 16.17 33.22
CA CYS A 100 -87.71 16.73 32.80
C CYS A 100 -87.86 17.86 31.77
N HIS A 101 -88.86 17.77 30.89
CA HIS A 101 -89.08 18.69 29.77
C HIS A 101 -90.43 19.42 29.90
N LEU A 102 -90.39 20.68 30.34
CA LEU A 102 -91.60 21.47 30.57
C LEU A 102 -92.03 22.24 29.31
N GLU A 103 -93.13 21.79 28.69
CA GLU A 103 -93.61 22.35 27.44
C GLU A 103 -94.40 23.67 27.61
N HIS A 104 -95.37 23.73 28.51
CA HIS A 104 -96.23 24.92 28.70
C HIS A 104 -95.58 26.01 29.58
N SER A 105 -94.35 26.40 29.25
CA SER A 105 -93.50 27.27 30.08
C SER A 105 -93.34 28.70 29.55
N HIS A 106 -94.01 29.09 28.46
CA HIS A 106 -93.89 30.43 27.84
C HIS A 106 -92.44 30.86 27.53
N GLY A 107 -91.53 29.91 27.29
CA GLY A 107 -90.12 30.19 27.02
C GLY A 107 -89.30 30.70 28.22
N THR A 108 -89.85 30.59 29.43
CA THR A 108 -89.17 31.01 30.68
C THR A 108 -88.22 29.97 31.23
N VAL A 109 -88.28 28.74 30.72
CA VAL A 109 -87.44 27.61 31.11
C VAL A 109 -86.96 26.92 29.83
N ASP A 110 -85.66 26.72 29.70
CA ASP A 110 -85.10 25.95 28.58
C ASP A 110 -85.69 24.52 28.59
N LEU A 111 -86.13 24.05 27.42
CA LEU A 111 -86.66 22.68 27.29
C LEU A 111 -85.64 21.63 27.78
N VAL A 112 -84.34 21.88 27.58
CA VAL A 112 -83.24 21.10 28.15
C VAL A 112 -82.46 21.98 29.12
N SER A 113 -82.80 21.89 30.40
CA SER A 113 -82.23 22.74 31.46
C SER A 113 -81.31 21.96 32.39
N ALA A 114 -80.59 22.67 33.26
CA ALA A 114 -79.83 22.03 34.35
C ALA A 114 -80.74 21.15 35.24
N LYS A 115 -82.02 21.52 35.40
CA LYS A 115 -83.01 20.71 36.11
C LYS A 115 -83.33 19.40 35.35
N SER A 116 -83.39 19.44 34.02
CA SER A 116 -83.62 18.25 33.20
C SER A 116 -82.49 17.22 33.38
N PHE A 117 -81.23 17.67 33.42
CA PHE A 117 -80.07 16.81 33.71
C PHE A 117 -80.07 16.29 35.15
N ALA A 118 -80.34 17.16 36.12
CA ALA A 118 -80.41 16.75 37.53
C ALA A 118 -81.50 15.69 37.77
N SER A 119 -82.68 15.85 37.15
CA SER A 119 -83.75 14.85 37.18
C SER A 119 -83.36 13.52 36.50
N ALA A 120 -82.49 13.57 35.49
CA ALA A 120 -81.93 12.38 34.83
C ALA A 120 -80.80 11.71 35.63
N GLY A 121 -80.46 12.19 36.83
CA GLY A 121 -79.40 11.63 37.67
C GLY A 121 -78.03 12.28 37.49
N VAL A 122 -77.95 13.33 36.67
CA VAL A 122 -76.72 14.07 36.38
C VAL A 122 -76.71 15.38 37.17
N ALA A 123 -76.12 15.38 38.36
CA ALA A 123 -76.14 16.53 39.28
C ALA A 123 -75.52 17.82 38.69
N VAL A 124 -74.47 17.67 37.88
CA VAL A 124 -73.82 18.77 37.17
C VAL A 124 -73.78 18.41 35.69
N ARG A 125 -74.36 19.23 34.82
CA ARG A 125 -74.45 18.92 33.39
C ARG A 125 -73.10 18.57 32.73
N ASN A 126 -72.01 19.24 33.13
CA ASN A 126 -70.67 18.98 32.60
C ASN A 126 -70.00 17.73 33.20
N SER A 127 -70.61 17.07 34.18
CA SER A 127 -70.11 15.80 34.74
C SER A 127 -70.78 14.58 34.11
N TYR A 128 -71.52 14.75 33.00
CA TYR A 128 -72.07 13.63 32.26
C TYR A 128 -70.95 12.91 31.51
N GLY A 129 -70.72 11.65 31.87
CA GLY A 129 -69.79 10.77 31.17
C GLY A 129 -70.39 10.25 29.85
N HIS A 130 -69.53 10.03 28.85
CA HIS A 130 -69.95 9.56 27.52
C HIS A 130 -69.91 8.03 27.39
N GLU A 131 -69.73 7.28 28.48
CA GLU A 131 -69.68 5.80 28.49
C GLU A 131 -70.93 5.12 27.90
N HIS A 132 -72.09 5.79 27.96
CA HIS A 132 -73.35 5.31 27.39
C HIS A 132 -73.60 5.80 25.96
N VAL A 133 -72.71 6.63 25.41
CA VAL A 133 -72.71 7.04 24.01
C VAL A 133 -71.75 6.11 23.29
N HIS A 134 -72.29 5.15 22.54
CA HIS A 134 -71.49 4.14 21.84
C HIS A 134 -70.34 4.77 21.04
N ASP A 135 -69.16 4.19 21.17
CA ASP A 135 -67.93 4.62 20.49
C ASP A 135 -67.49 6.07 20.81
N PHE A 136 -67.98 6.58 21.94
CA PHE A 136 -67.87 7.88 22.64
C PHE A 136 -66.73 8.11 23.66
N GLY A 137 -65.56 7.47 23.56
CA GLY A 137 -64.59 7.42 24.68
C GLY A 137 -63.89 8.75 24.96
N LEU A 138 -64.29 9.47 26.02
CA LEU A 138 -63.59 10.66 26.51
C LEU A 138 -62.68 10.26 27.68
N MET A 139 -61.38 10.50 27.57
CA MET A 139 -60.45 10.34 28.69
C MET A 139 -59.46 11.51 28.77
N GLY A 140 -58.85 11.69 29.94
CA GLY A 140 -57.78 12.68 30.13
C GLY A 140 -58.29 14.12 30.03
N THR A 141 -57.65 14.95 29.21
CA THR A 141 -58.00 16.37 29.08
C THR A 141 -59.44 16.58 28.60
N HIS A 142 -59.97 15.64 27.79
CA HIS A 142 -61.32 15.72 27.23
C HIS A 142 -62.44 15.58 28.28
N GLU A 143 -62.18 14.95 29.42
CA GLU A 143 -63.17 14.78 30.51
C GLU A 143 -63.58 16.11 31.15
N THR A 144 -62.74 17.15 31.01
CA THR A 144 -62.95 18.46 31.63
C THR A 144 -63.54 19.50 30.67
N LEU A 145 -63.75 19.14 29.40
CA LEU A 145 -64.25 20.07 28.39
C LEU A 145 -65.73 20.41 28.61
N ALA A 146 -66.06 21.69 28.49
CA ALA A 146 -67.45 22.12 28.48
C ALA A 146 -68.19 21.57 27.26
N CYS A 147 -69.47 21.16 27.41
CA CYS A 147 -70.23 20.53 26.32
C CYS A 147 -70.22 21.34 25.02
N VAL A 148 -70.26 22.67 25.10
CA VAL A 148 -70.25 23.58 23.93
C VAL A 148 -68.99 23.49 23.08
N LYS A 149 -67.89 22.94 23.61
CA LYS A 149 -66.63 22.76 22.87
C LYS A 149 -66.76 21.70 21.78
N CYS A 150 -67.63 20.72 21.98
CA CYS A 150 -67.93 19.69 20.98
C CYS A 150 -69.32 19.92 20.37
N HIS A 151 -70.30 20.27 21.20
CA HIS A 151 -71.69 20.48 20.81
C HIS A 151 -72.01 21.98 20.71
N ASN A 152 -71.71 22.60 19.57
CA ASN A 152 -71.88 24.05 19.36
C ASN A 152 -73.27 24.61 19.70
N ALA A 153 -74.33 23.80 19.57
CA ALA A 153 -75.72 24.19 19.83
C ALA A 153 -76.22 23.81 21.24
N ALA A 154 -75.33 23.33 22.14
CA ALA A 154 -75.72 22.74 23.41
C ALA A 154 -76.50 23.70 24.32
N ASP A 155 -76.18 24.99 24.29
CA ASP A 155 -76.77 26.03 25.14
C ASP A 155 -77.83 26.88 24.43
N THR A 156 -78.14 26.59 23.16
CA THR A 156 -79.10 27.39 22.38
C THR A 156 -80.52 27.15 22.87
N ASN A 157 -81.29 28.16 23.26
CA ASN A 157 -82.65 27.94 23.77
C ASN A 157 -83.60 27.35 22.70
N SER A 158 -83.61 27.93 21.49
CA SER A 158 -84.42 27.45 20.35
C SER A 158 -83.54 27.02 19.18
N LEU A 159 -83.78 25.81 18.67
CA LEU A 159 -83.07 25.27 17.51
C LEU A 159 -83.90 25.49 16.25
N LYS A 160 -83.21 25.84 15.16
CA LYS A 160 -83.82 25.79 13.82
C LYS A 160 -84.10 24.33 13.46
N GLU A 161 -85.17 24.11 12.72
CA GLU A 161 -85.52 22.80 12.18
C GLU A 161 -84.30 22.13 11.51
N GLY A 162 -84.06 20.85 11.82
CA GLY A 162 -82.90 20.08 11.33
C GLY A 162 -81.58 20.28 12.11
N THR A 163 -81.49 21.23 13.04
CA THR A 163 -80.27 21.43 13.85
C THR A 163 -80.24 20.43 15.01
N LYS A 164 -79.20 19.61 15.08
CA LYS A 164 -78.98 18.68 16.20
C LYS A 164 -78.31 19.39 17.37
N ARG A 165 -78.75 19.09 18.60
CA ARG A 165 -78.13 19.62 19.83
C ARG A 165 -76.90 18.82 20.26
N PHE A 166 -77.13 17.54 20.59
CA PHE A 166 -76.12 16.65 21.18
C PHE A 166 -75.80 15.42 20.30
N LEU A 167 -76.45 15.28 19.14
CA LEU A 167 -76.38 14.05 18.33
C LEU A 167 -75.62 14.25 17.02
N GLY A 168 -74.88 13.23 16.60
CA GLY A 168 -74.27 13.15 15.27
C GLY A 168 -72.84 13.69 15.13
N LEU A 169 -72.07 13.73 16.22
CA LEU A 169 -70.62 13.99 16.17
C LEU A 169 -69.83 12.69 15.91
N SER A 170 -68.65 12.83 15.31
CA SER A 170 -67.68 11.75 15.06
C SER A 170 -66.52 11.83 16.07
N GLN A 171 -65.89 10.68 16.35
CA GLN A 171 -64.71 10.55 17.22
C GLN A 171 -63.38 10.60 16.48
N THR A 172 -63.40 10.86 15.18
CA THR A 172 -62.15 10.98 14.43
C THR A 172 -61.37 12.19 14.95
N CYS A 173 -60.12 11.99 15.39
CA CYS A 173 -59.33 13.05 15.99
C CYS A 173 -59.24 14.29 15.07
N THR A 174 -59.13 14.05 13.75
CA THR A 174 -59.02 15.09 12.72
C THR A 174 -60.28 15.93 12.49
N ASP A 175 -61.45 15.50 13.01
CA ASP A 175 -62.66 16.31 12.95
C ASP A 175 -62.60 17.50 13.93
N CYS A 176 -61.72 17.41 14.92
CA CYS A 176 -61.52 18.43 15.96
C CYS A 176 -60.10 19.00 15.99
N HIS A 177 -59.09 18.21 15.63
CA HIS A 177 -57.67 18.57 15.67
C HIS A 177 -57.08 18.68 14.27
N GLU A 178 -56.16 19.62 14.08
CA GLU A 178 -55.40 19.73 12.83
C GLU A 178 -54.27 18.69 12.81
N ASP A 179 -54.23 17.86 11.76
CA ASP A 179 -53.13 16.91 11.58
C ASP A 179 -51.90 17.60 10.97
N SER A 180 -50.95 17.95 11.83
CA SER A 180 -49.66 18.53 11.44
C SER A 180 -48.81 17.58 10.58
N HIS A 181 -49.12 16.29 10.56
CA HIS A 181 -48.39 15.28 9.79
C HIS A 181 -48.96 15.07 8.39
N GLN A 182 -50.09 15.71 8.04
CA GLN A 182 -50.71 15.64 6.71
C GLN A 182 -51.00 14.19 6.25
N GLY A 183 -51.39 13.32 7.17
CA GLY A 183 -51.72 11.92 6.93
C GLY A 183 -50.52 10.97 6.88
N ALA A 184 -49.29 11.46 7.10
CA ALA A 184 -48.08 10.65 6.96
C ALA A 184 -48.02 9.40 7.87
N TYR A 185 -48.69 9.44 9.04
CA TYR A 185 -48.61 8.38 10.05
C TYR A 185 -49.91 7.57 10.22
N GLY A 186 -50.92 7.83 9.39
CA GLY A 186 -52.23 7.19 9.45
C GLY A 186 -53.17 7.80 10.52
N ALA A 187 -54.33 7.18 10.73
CA ALA A 187 -55.42 7.74 11.53
C ALA A 187 -55.36 7.42 13.04
N ASP A 188 -54.43 6.57 13.48
CA ASP A 188 -54.29 6.16 14.89
C ASP A 188 -53.41 7.15 15.67
N CYS A 189 -53.89 8.38 15.84
CA CYS A 189 -53.17 9.42 16.56
C CYS A 189 -52.94 9.07 18.04
N ALA A 190 -53.86 8.28 18.63
CA ALA A 190 -53.84 7.94 20.05
C ALA A 190 -52.66 7.05 20.44
N SER A 191 -52.14 6.23 19.52
CA SER A 191 -50.94 5.42 19.74
C SER A 191 -49.69 6.24 20.09
N CYS A 192 -49.63 7.52 19.70
CA CYS A 192 -48.51 8.40 19.95
C CYS A 192 -48.86 9.57 20.89
N HIS A 193 -49.97 10.26 20.62
CA HIS A 193 -50.36 11.48 21.34
C HIS A 193 -51.23 11.20 22.58
N GLY A 194 -51.85 10.02 22.67
CA GLY A 194 -52.78 9.70 23.76
C GLY A 194 -53.94 10.69 23.87
N GLN A 195 -54.57 10.75 25.05
CA GLN A 195 -55.61 11.73 25.39
C GLN A 195 -55.37 12.44 26.75
N SER A 196 -54.35 11.99 27.49
CA SER A 196 -54.03 12.46 28.84
C SER A 196 -53.37 13.84 28.86
N ASP A 197 -52.55 14.14 27.84
CA ASP A 197 -51.77 15.36 27.74
C ASP A 197 -52.25 16.23 26.56
N ALA A 198 -51.71 17.44 26.47
CA ALA A 198 -51.93 18.31 25.32
C ALA A 198 -51.35 17.66 24.05
N PHE A 199 -51.99 17.86 22.89
CA PHE A 199 -51.66 17.14 21.66
C PHE A 199 -50.23 17.42 21.16
N GLU A 200 -49.63 18.55 21.55
CA GLU A 200 -48.23 18.90 21.30
C GLU A 200 -47.24 17.98 22.04
N VAL A 201 -47.70 17.28 23.08
CA VAL A 201 -46.93 16.31 23.85
C VAL A 201 -47.21 14.91 23.30
N VAL A 202 -46.15 14.21 22.90
CA VAL A 202 -46.23 12.81 22.49
C VAL A 202 -46.12 11.94 23.75
N GLY A 203 -47.19 11.91 24.54
CA GLY A 203 -47.18 11.29 25.88
C GLY A 203 -47.44 9.78 25.91
N ALA A 204 -47.86 9.17 24.79
CA ALA A 204 -48.17 7.75 24.75
C ALA A 204 -47.02 6.88 24.16
N PHE A 205 -46.03 7.50 23.52
CA PHE A 205 -44.92 6.80 22.86
C PHE A 205 -43.60 6.98 23.63
N GLU A 206 -43.09 5.91 24.22
CA GLU A 206 -41.92 5.88 25.11
C GLU A 206 -40.81 4.98 24.53
N HIS A 207 -39.52 5.38 24.68
CA HIS A 207 -38.35 4.61 24.19
C HIS A 207 -37.57 3.87 25.30
N THR A 208 -38.24 3.49 26.39
CA THR A 208 -37.60 3.11 27.67
C THR A 208 -36.75 1.84 27.66
N GLU A 209 -37.03 0.88 26.79
CA GLU A 209 -36.39 -0.46 26.85
C GLU A 209 -35.08 -0.57 26.06
N ALA A 210 -34.85 0.29 25.06
CA ALA A 210 -33.74 0.13 24.11
C ALA A 210 -32.91 1.40 23.89
N PHE A 211 -33.52 2.59 23.95
CA PHE A 211 -32.81 3.86 23.76
C PHE A 211 -33.55 4.99 24.50
N PRO A 212 -33.38 5.12 25.83
CA PRO A 212 -34.08 6.14 26.61
C PRO A 212 -33.75 7.55 26.10
N LEU A 213 -34.76 8.34 25.75
CA LEU A 213 -34.60 9.73 25.30
C LEU A 213 -34.38 10.66 26.50
N ILE A 214 -33.20 10.57 27.11
CA ILE A 214 -32.78 11.39 28.26
C ILE A 214 -31.76 12.47 27.84
N ASP A 215 -31.66 13.52 28.65
CA ASP A 215 -30.73 14.64 28.49
C ASP A 215 -30.70 15.26 27.08
N SER A 216 -29.57 15.19 26.37
CA SER A 216 -29.42 15.77 25.02
C SER A 216 -30.27 15.07 23.96
N HIS A 217 -30.74 13.86 24.23
CA HIS A 217 -31.68 13.14 23.37
C HIS A 217 -33.15 13.50 23.71
N ALA A 218 -33.40 14.06 24.90
CA ALA A 218 -34.72 14.50 25.30
C ALA A 218 -35.16 15.72 24.46
N GLY A 219 -36.35 15.63 23.84
CA GLY A 219 -36.91 16.72 23.04
C GLY A 219 -36.42 16.80 21.59
N LEU A 220 -35.58 15.87 21.13
CA LEU A 220 -35.30 15.73 19.71
C LEU A 220 -36.57 15.34 18.95
N SER A 221 -36.73 15.90 17.75
CA SER A 221 -37.83 15.48 16.86
C SER A 221 -37.63 14.04 16.42
N CYS A 222 -38.71 13.25 16.28
CA CYS A 222 -38.63 11.86 15.86
C CYS A 222 -37.86 11.69 14.54
N LYS A 223 -37.98 12.65 13.61
CA LYS A 223 -37.29 12.67 12.31
C LYS A 223 -35.77 12.79 12.41
N ALA A 224 -35.24 13.29 13.53
CA ALA A 224 -33.80 13.35 13.75
C ALA A 224 -33.17 11.94 13.81
N CYS A 225 -33.94 10.96 14.30
CA CYS A 225 -33.50 9.56 14.40
C CYS A 225 -34.16 8.66 13.32
N HIS A 226 -35.41 8.97 12.98
CA HIS A 226 -36.24 8.23 12.01
C HIS A 226 -36.39 9.02 10.70
N GLU A 227 -35.29 9.18 9.99
CA GLU A 227 -35.26 9.89 8.71
C GLU A 227 -36.12 9.15 7.65
N ALA A 228 -36.90 9.91 6.88
CA ALA A 228 -37.76 9.37 5.85
C ALA A 228 -36.94 8.64 4.76
N GLY A 229 -37.36 7.41 4.41
CA GLY A 229 -36.66 6.58 3.43
C GLY A 229 -35.41 5.86 3.96
N SER A 230 -35.07 6.02 5.24
CA SER A 230 -34.05 5.21 5.89
C SER A 230 -34.61 3.86 6.35
N ALA A 231 -33.73 2.91 6.67
CA ALA A 231 -34.13 1.64 7.30
C ALA A 231 -34.82 1.82 8.66
N TYR A 232 -34.70 3.00 9.25
CA TYR A 232 -35.27 3.38 10.54
C TYR A 232 -36.45 4.33 10.40
N ALA A 233 -36.99 4.55 9.20
CA ALA A 233 -38.14 5.42 9.02
C ALA A 233 -39.39 4.87 9.76
N ILE A 234 -40.21 5.75 10.34
CA ILE A 234 -41.35 5.36 11.20
C ILE A 234 -42.35 4.47 10.44
N ASP A 235 -42.59 4.75 9.17
CA ASP A 235 -43.43 3.98 8.26
C ASP A 235 -42.87 2.57 8.02
N VAL A 236 -41.55 2.45 7.80
CA VAL A 236 -40.87 1.16 7.65
C VAL A 236 -40.97 0.32 8.92
N LEU A 237 -40.74 0.94 10.08
CA LEU A 237 -40.84 0.26 11.38
C LEU A 237 -42.27 -0.23 11.64
N LYS A 238 -43.29 0.58 11.31
CA LYS A 238 -44.71 0.23 11.50
C LYS A 238 -45.17 -0.94 10.61
N GLU A 239 -44.67 -1.02 9.38
CA GLU A 239 -45.03 -2.10 8.44
C GLU A 239 -44.32 -3.43 8.73
N SER A 240 -43.11 -3.36 9.28
CA SER A 240 -42.27 -4.54 9.52
C SER A 240 -42.82 -5.51 10.58
N GLY A 241 -43.52 -4.99 11.60
CA GLY A 241 -44.04 -5.79 12.72
C GLY A 241 -42.97 -6.61 13.48
N ASP A 242 -41.68 -6.36 13.23
CA ASP A 242 -40.60 -7.25 13.64
C ASP A 242 -39.91 -6.70 14.89
N ALA A 243 -40.05 -7.42 16.01
CA ALA A 243 -39.41 -7.10 17.28
C ALA A 243 -37.87 -7.25 17.25
N ASN A 244 -37.29 -7.66 16.12
CA ASN A 244 -35.85 -7.82 15.91
C ASN A 244 -35.20 -6.70 15.06
N LEU A 245 -35.90 -5.59 14.80
CA LEU A 245 -35.28 -4.46 14.11
C LEU A 245 -34.15 -3.88 14.97
N VAL A 246 -32.95 -3.89 14.37
CA VAL A 246 -31.67 -3.47 14.93
C VAL A 246 -31.84 -2.13 15.65
N VAL A 247 -31.73 -2.14 16.98
CA VAL A 247 -31.66 -0.93 17.79
C VAL A 247 -30.45 -0.14 17.29
N ARG A 248 -30.63 1.17 17.04
CA ARG A 248 -29.49 2.04 16.73
C ARG A 248 -28.52 2.00 17.91
N SER A 249 -27.27 1.73 17.60
CA SER A 249 -26.16 1.85 18.54
C SER A 249 -25.70 3.30 18.65
N CYS A 250 -24.87 3.59 19.66
CA CYS A 250 -24.28 4.92 19.83
C CYS A 250 -23.46 5.32 18.57
N ALA A 251 -22.75 4.36 17.98
CA ALA A 251 -21.87 4.56 16.83
C ALA A 251 -22.61 4.85 15.51
N ASP A 252 -23.91 4.58 15.43
CA ASP A 252 -24.73 4.91 14.25
C ASP A 252 -24.98 6.42 14.10
N CYS A 253 -24.75 7.17 15.18
CA CYS A 253 -24.99 8.61 15.25
C CYS A 253 -23.77 9.41 15.74
N HIS A 254 -22.90 8.82 16.57
CA HIS A 254 -21.75 9.48 17.18
C HIS A 254 -20.42 8.94 16.65
N GLU A 255 -19.58 9.84 16.15
CA GLU A 255 -18.18 9.54 15.90
C GLU A 255 -17.43 9.38 17.22
N THR A 256 -16.58 8.36 17.30
CA THR A 256 -15.74 8.09 18.47
C THR A 256 -14.30 8.55 18.21
N PRO A 257 -13.63 9.24 19.16
CA PRO A 257 -12.21 9.56 19.04
C PRO A 257 -11.32 8.39 19.44
N HIS A 258 -11.90 7.30 19.98
CA HIS A 258 -11.13 6.15 20.44
C HIS A 258 -10.76 5.29 19.24
N ALA A 259 -9.54 4.76 19.24
CA ALA A 259 -9.11 3.83 18.20
C ALA A 259 -10.04 2.60 18.16
N SER A 260 -10.35 2.10 16.96
CA SER A 260 -11.22 0.94 16.78
C SER A 260 -10.71 -0.29 17.56
N SER A 261 -9.39 -0.45 17.65
CA SER A 261 -8.76 -1.52 18.44
C SER A 261 -9.07 -1.43 19.93
N PHE A 262 -9.16 -0.22 20.50
CA PHE A 262 -9.54 -0.02 21.90
C PHE A 262 -10.99 -0.44 22.11
N ILE A 263 -11.90 0.06 21.26
CA ILE A 263 -13.34 -0.24 21.34
C ILE A 263 -13.60 -1.75 21.19
N GLU A 264 -12.98 -2.40 20.21
CA GLU A 264 -13.11 -3.85 20.02
C GLU A 264 -12.60 -4.64 21.23
N GLN A 265 -11.47 -4.24 21.80
CA GLN A 265 -10.88 -4.93 22.95
C GLN A 265 -11.71 -4.75 24.23
N MET A 266 -12.23 -3.55 24.47
CA MET A 266 -13.16 -3.30 25.59
C MET A 266 -14.45 -4.08 25.42
N ALA A 267 -15.00 -4.12 24.20
CA ALA A 267 -16.24 -4.85 23.93
C ALA A 267 -16.08 -6.35 24.23
N TRP A 268 -14.93 -6.90 23.85
CA TRP A 268 -14.59 -8.28 24.19
C TRP A 268 -14.46 -8.50 25.71
N GLN A 269 -13.81 -7.59 26.44
CA GLN A 269 -13.65 -7.70 27.89
C GLN A 269 -14.99 -7.62 28.63
N GLU A 270 -15.84 -6.68 28.23
CA GLU A 270 -17.16 -6.43 28.84
C GLU A 270 -18.24 -7.37 28.30
N ARG A 271 -17.91 -8.19 27.30
CA ARG A 271 -18.85 -9.10 26.59
C ARG A 271 -20.03 -8.34 25.98
N MET A 272 -19.75 -7.15 25.48
CA MET A 272 -20.69 -6.27 24.78
C MET A 272 -20.35 -6.25 23.29
N MET A 273 -21.25 -5.69 22.48
CA MET A 273 -20.93 -5.39 21.09
C MET A 273 -20.06 -4.12 21.03
N PRO A 274 -19.12 -3.99 20.07
CA PRO A 274 -18.32 -2.78 19.89
C PRO A 274 -19.14 -1.50 19.79
N ALA A 275 -20.36 -1.60 19.28
CA ALA A 275 -21.26 -0.47 19.10
C ALA A 275 -21.90 0.02 20.42
N ASP A 276 -21.91 -0.82 21.46
CA ASP A 276 -22.61 -0.57 22.74
C ASP A 276 -21.63 -0.45 23.93
N VAL A 277 -20.35 -0.80 23.75
CA VAL A 277 -19.36 -0.81 24.83
C VAL A 277 -19.12 0.57 25.45
N CYS A 278 -19.54 1.65 24.76
CA CYS A 278 -19.51 3.01 25.29
C CYS A 278 -20.17 3.08 26.67
N GLU A 279 -21.27 2.34 26.88
CA GLU A 279 -22.03 2.32 28.15
C GLU A 279 -21.27 1.66 29.31
N ALA A 280 -20.26 0.85 29.02
CA ALA A 280 -19.44 0.24 30.07
C ALA A 280 -18.53 1.26 30.77
N CYS A 281 -18.18 2.34 30.08
CA CYS A 281 -17.26 3.37 30.59
C CYS A 281 -17.93 4.74 30.75
N HIS A 282 -18.97 5.02 29.96
CA HIS A 282 -19.72 6.28 29.99
C HIS A 282 -21.15 6.01 30.42
N LEU A 283 -21.71 6.89 31.25
CA LEU A 283 -23.15 6.82 31.50
C LEU A 283 -23.88 7.25 30.23
N VAL A 284 -25.09 6.72 30.03
CA VAL A 284 -25.96 7.08 28.89
C VAL A 284 -26.25 8.59 28.85
N SER A 285 -26.02 9.32 29.95
CA SER A 285 -26.06 10.78 30.00
C SER A 285 -24.82 11.43 29.38
N HIS A 286 -25.05 12.29 28.38
CA HIS A 286 -24.02 13.04 27.64
C HIS A 286 -23.07 13.86 28.52
N GLU A 287 -23.50 14.31 29.70
CA GLU A 287 -22.64 15.08 30.62
C GLU A 287 -21.40 14.29 31.05
N THR A 288 -21.45 12.94 31.02
CA THR A 288 -20.35 12.07 31.47
C THR A 288 -19.30 11.72 30.42
N PHE A 289 -19.57 12.00 29.15
CA PHE A 289 -18.55 11.97 28.11
C PHE A 289 -17.57 13.17 28.22
N LEU A 290 -17.89 14.16 29.04
CA LEU A 290 -17.08 15.36 29.29
C LEU A 290 -16.37 15.34 30.66
N TYR A 291 -16.64 14.35 31.52
CA TYR A 291 -16.10 14.33 32.88
C TYR A 291 -14.68 13.74 32.94
N PRO A 292 -13.73 14.41 33.63
CA PRO A 292 -12.34 13.94 33.79
C PRO A 292 -12.18 12.80 34.81
N GLU A 293 -13.25 12.33 35.44
CA GLU A 293 -13.19 11.24 36.43
C GLU A 293 -13.20 9.82 35.81
N ALA A 294 -13.31 9.71 34.49
CA ALA A 294 -13.17 8.42 33.80
C ALA A 294 -11.73 7.90 33.96
N THR A 295 -11.53 6.97 34.90
CA THR A 295 -10.23 6.33 35.13
C THR A 295 -10.09 5.05 34.34
N LEU A 296 -9.00 4.90 33.58
CA LEU A 296 -8.64 3.62 32.96
C LEU A 296 -7.78 2.80 33.93
N THR A 297 -8.10 1.52 34.06
CA THR A 297 -7.16 0.55 34.67
C THR A 297 -5.92 0.40 33.78
N PRO A 298 -4.78 -0.07 34.30
CA PRO A 298 -3.59 -0.32 33.47
C PRO A 298 -3.89 -1.20 32.25
N ALA A 299 -4.71 -2.24 32.40
CA ALA A 299 -5.11 -3.12 31.29
C ALA A 299 -5.95 -2.40 30.22
N GLN A 300 -6.81 -1.46 30.62
CA GLN A 300 -7.57 -0.62 29.69
C GLN A 300 -6.67 0.42 29.03
N HIS A 301 -5.68 0.96 29.74
CA HIS A 301 -4.67 1.87 29.18
C HIS A 301 -3.79 1.16 28.12
N VAL A 302 -3.44 -0.12 28.33
CA VAL A 302 -2.76 -0.90 27.28
C VAL A 302 -3.60 -0.97 26.00
N ALA A 303 -4.91 -1.13 26.13
CA ALA A 303 -5.81 -1.22 24.97
C ALA A 303 -5.88 0.10 24.18
N THR A 304 -5.49 1.25 24.75
CA THR A 304 -5.38 2.52 24.02
C THR A 304 -4.09 2.61 23.18
N GLY A 305 -3.25 1.56 23.20
CA GLY A 305 -2.01 1.50 22.44
C GLY A 305 -0.77 2.01 23.18
N PHE A 306 -0.90 2.37 24.47
CA PHE A 306 0.21 2.81 25.31
C PHE A 306 0.36 1.92 26.55
N LEU A 307 1.49 1.21 26.63
CA LEU A 307 1.77 0.22 27.67
C LEU A 307 2.42 0.89 28.87
N LEU A 308 1.73 0.92 30.02
CA LEU A 308 2.28 1.38 31.30
C LEU A 308 3.08 0.24 31.97
N GLU A 309 4.28 -0.03 31.44
CA GLU A 309 5.27 -0.94 32.02
C GLU A 309 6.45 -0.17 32.64
N PRO A 310 7.21 -0.77 33.58
CA PRO A 310 8.43 -0.17 34.09
C PRO A 310 9.36 0.31 32.96
N PRO A 311 9.89 1.55 33.00
CA PRO A 311 9.86 2.51 34.12
C PRO A 311 8.63 3.44 34.16
N HIS A 312 7.72 3.36 33.18
CA HIS A 312 6.59 4.28 33.02
C HIS A 312 5.35 3.90 33.87
N ASP A 313 5.35 2.71 34.49
CA ASP A 313 4.27 2.20 35.35
C ASP A 313 4.11 2.93 36.70
N THR A 314 5.09 3.76 37.06
CA THR A 314 5.12 4.53 38.31
C THR A 314 5.03 6.05 38.10
N GLN A 315 4.93 6.51 36.85
CA GLN A 315 4.78 7.93 36.55
C GLN A 315 3.39 8.43 36.99
N ASP A 316 3.31 9.64 37.51
CA ASP A 316 2.02 10.23 37.85
C ASP A 316 1.24 10.47 36.55
N CYS A 317 -0.05 10.15 36.53
CA CYS A 317 -0.91 10.39 35.38
C CYS A 317 -0.82 11.86 34.94
N ALA A 318 -0.72 12.80 35.89
CA ALA A 318 -0.54 14.21 35.61
C ALA A 318 0.77 14.49 34.86
N GLU A 319 1.89 13.83 35.15
CA GLU A 319 3.14 14.08 34.42
C GLU A 319 3.03 13.75 32.91
N CYS A 320 2.15 12.82 32.56
CA CYS A 320 1.82 12.46 31.17
C CYS A 320 0.67 13.29 30.55
N HIS A 321 -0.23 13.84 31.38
CA HIS A 321 -1.49 14.45 30.96
C HIS A 321 -1.69 15.93 31.39
N GLU A 322 -0.81 16.55 32.19
CA GLU A 322 -1.01 17.87 32.83
C GLU A 322 -0.92 19.05 31.86
N GLN A 323 -0.41 18.88 30.63
CA GLN A 323 -0.59 19.90 29.58
C GLN A 323 -2.07 20.11 29.20
N ILE A 324 -2.97 19.21 29.62
CA ILE A 324 -4.43 19.31 29.43
C ILE A 324 -5.09 20.10 30.59
N GLY A 325 -4.39 20.28 31.72
CA GLY A 325 -4.93 20.82 32.98
C GLY A 325 -4.78 22.34 33.21
N GLN A 326 -4.18 23.10 32.29
CA GLN A 326 -4.04 24.57 32.44
C GLN A 326 -5.18 25.40 31.80
N ARG A 327 -6.43 24.93 31.84
CA ARG A 327 -7.60 25.78 31.56
C ARG A 327 -8.69 25.63 32.61
N GLY A 328 -8.41 26.18 33.78
CA GLY A 328 -9.45 26.94 34.48
C GLY A 328 -9.91 28.08 33.55
N ALA A 329 -11.22 28.16 33.32
CA ALA A 329 -11.91 29.09 32.41
C ALA A 329 -11.99 28.64 30.93
N ILE A 330 -12.92 27.74 30.64
CA ILE A 330 -13.63 27.75 29.36
C ILE A 330 -15.10 28.00 29.66
N ALA A 331 -15.45 29.28 29.62
CA ALA A 331 -16.80 29.77 29.79
C ALA A 331 -17.63 29.46 28.54
N ALA A 332 -18.81 28.89 28.77
CA ALA A 332 -20.13 29.17 28.15
C ALA A 332 -20.32 29.28 26.62
N GLU A 333 -19.32 29.33 25.74
CA GLU A 333 -19.53 29.72 24.33
C GLU A 333 -18.61 29.04 23.28
N VAL A 334 -18.09 27.82 23.55
CA VAL A 334 -17.09 27.20 22.65
C VAL A 334 -17.65 25.97 21.92
N ASN A 335 -17.43 25.95 20.60
CA ASN A 335 -17.83 24.91 19.66
C ASN A 335 -17.11 23.57 19.98
N LEU A 336 -17.86 22.64 20.59
CA LEU A 336 -17.38 21.40 21.23
C LEU A 336 -16.81 20.34 20.26
N GLN A 337 -16.85 20.54 18.94
CA GLN A 337 -16.31 19.57 17.99
C GLN A 337 -14.79 19.66 17.76
N VAL A 338 -14.12 20.74 18.20
CA VAL A 338 -12.74 21.03 17.76
C VAL A 338 -11.66 20.56 18.74
N GLU A 339 -11.94 20.34 20.02
CA GLU A 339 -10.90 19.97 21.00
C GLU A 339 -10.91 18.50 21.44
N PHE A 340 -11.89 17.66 21.10
CA PHE A 340 -11.90 16.26 21.58
C PHE A 340 -10.72 15.43 21.05
N VAL A 341 -10.28 15.70 19.81
CA VAL A 341 -9.03 15.16 19.23
C VAL A 341 -7.77 15.75 19.89
N ALA A 342 -7.87 16.93 20.51
CA ALA A 342 -6.79 17.57 21.25
C ALA A 342 -6.69 17.08 22.72
N PHE A 343 -7.78 16.57 23.30
CA PHE A 343 -7.82 16.02 24.67
C PHE A 343 -7.21 14.62 24.77
N PHE A 344 -7.21 13.85 23.68
CA PHE A 344 -6.67 12.49 23.65
C PHE A 344 -5.97 12.22 22.32
N PRO A 345 -4.70 12.60 22.16
CA PRO A 345 -3.92 12.03 21.07
C PRO A 345 -3.75 10.55 21.41
N GLY A 346 -4.34 9.65 20.61
CA GLY A 346 -4.09 8.22 20.69
C GLY A 346 -2.62 7.93 20.39
N ARG A 347 -1.75 8.18 21.37
CA ARG A 347 -0.32 8.02 21.23
C ARG A 347 -0.02 6.53 21.16
N THR A 348 0.70 6.14 20.13
CA THR A 348 1.23 4.78 20.05
C THR A 348 2.51 4.68 20.88
N ASN A 349 2.87 3.48 21.35
CA ASN A 349 4.13 3.20 22.06
C ASN A 349 5.41 3.68 21.33
N ASP A 350 5.32 3.99 20.03
CA ASP A 350 6.45 4.47 19.24
C ASP A 350 6.60 6.00 19.21
N GLU A 351 5.69 6.77 19.82
CA GLU A 351 5.74 8.24 19.85
C GLU A 351 6.61 8.77 20.99
N CYS A 352 7.77 8.14 21.23
CA CYS A 352 8.67 8.47 22.34
C CYS A 352 9.13 9.94 22.33
N ARG A 353 9.24 10.55 21.14
CA ARG A 353 9.67 11.95 20.93
C ARG A 353 8.75 13.00 21.56
N ALA A 354 7.52 12.62 21.92
CA ALA A 354 6.60 13.52 22.62
C ALA A 354 7.11 13.90 24.02
N CYS A 355 7.90 13.03 24.65
CA CYS A 355 8.43 13.22 26.01
C CYS A 355 9.97 13.17 26.06
N HIS A 356 10.60 12.39 25.18
CA HIS A 356 12.04 12.20 25.14
C HIS A 356 12.69 12.98 24.00
N GLU A 357 13.83 13.62 24.29
CA GLU A 357 14.65 14.23 23.26
C GLU A 357 15.37 13.13 22.43
N ASP A 358 15.39 13.28 21.11
CA ASP A 358 16.11 12.35 20.23
C ASP A 358 17.63 12.65 20.23
N PRO A 359 18.47 11.75 20.78
CA PRO A 359 19.92 11.93 20.77
C PRO A 359 20.53 11.81 19.36
N HIS A 360 19.82 11.23 18.40
CA HIS A 360 20.28 11.09 17.02
C HIS A 360 19.97 12.31 16.15
N LYS A 361 19.24 13.30 16.68
CA LYS A 361 18.84 14.55 15.98
C LYS A 361 18.22 14.31 14.61
N GLY A 362 17.39 13.28 14.49
CA GLY A 362 16.61 12.98 13.30
C GLY A 362 17.36 12.26 12.17
N GLN A 363 18.55 11.70 12.44
CA GLN A 363 19.30 10.89 11.46
C GLN A 363 18.50 9.75 10.82
N PHE A 364 17.44 9.28 11.48
CA PHE A 364 16.59 8.16 11.03
C PHE A 364 15.18 8.60 10.62
N ASP A 365 14.92 9.91 10.48
CA ASP A 365 13.58 10.43 10.17
C ASP A 365 13.23 10.34 8.67
N VAL A 366 14.20 10.06 7.80
CA VAL A 366 14.03 9.99 6.34
C VAL A 366 14.81 8.83 5.69
N GLY A 367 14.07 7.85 5.14
CA GLY A 367 14.60 6.83 4.23
C GLY A 367 15.01 5.50 4.88
N ALA A 368 14.67 4.40 4.19
CA ALA A 368 14.84 2.98 4.58
C ALA A 368 14.01 2.53 5.80
N ARG A 369 12.68 2.53 5.62
CA ARG A 369 11.64 2.29 6.65
C ARG A 369 11.67 3.39 7.70
N GLU A 370 10.51 3.87 8.15
CA GLU A 370 10.45 4.67 9.37
C GLU A 370 11.03 3.82 10.50
N ALA A 371 12.33 3.93 10.77
CA ALA A 371 13.01 3.19 11.81
C ALA A 371 12.60 3.81 13.14
N LYS A 372 11.43 3.39 13.62
CA LYS A 372 10.88 3.81 14.91
C LYS A 372 11.87 3.47 16.02
N CYS A 373 11.84 4.21 17.13
CA CYS A 373 12.78 4.03 18.24
C CYS A 373 12.89 2.56 18.68
N LEU A 374 11.77 1.83 18.74
CA LEU A 374 11.70 0.43 19.19
C LEU A 374 12.26 -0.59 18.19
N SER A 375 12.58 -0.19 16.96
CA SER A 375 13.29 -1.04 15.99
C SER A 375 14.76 -1.26 16.34
N CYS A 376 15.32 -0.36 17.16
CA CYS A 376 16.71 -0.41 17.61
C CYS A 376 16.84 -0.37 19.12
N HIS A 377 15.88 0.18 19.87
CA HIS A 377 15.97 0.32 21.31
C HIS A 377 14.98 -0.59 22.04
N ASP A 378 15.35 -1.00 23.26
CA ASP A 378 14.42 -1.67 24.15
C ASP A 378 13.68 -0.63 25.02
N PRO A 379 12.35 -0.72 25.17
CA PRO A 379 11.61 0.24 26.00
C PRO A 379 11.93 0.12 27.49
N MET A 380 12.40 -1.04 27.97
CA MET A 380 12.84 -1.21 29.37
C MET A 380 14.32 -0.85 29.55
N HIS A 381 15.15 -1.10 28.53
CA HIS A 381 16.60 -0.86 28.55
C HIS A 381 17.06 -0.14 27.27
N PHE A 382 16.85 1.16 27.22
CA PHE A 382 17.09 1.94 25.99
C PHE A 382 18.56 1.97 25.55
N THR A 383 19.50 1.75 26.48
CA THR A 383 20.93 1.63 26.19
C THR A 383 21.51 0.35 26.82
N PRO A 384 22.35 -0.40 26.08
CA PRO A 384 22.74 -0.21 24.67
C PRO A 384 21.59 -0.49 23.69
N SER A 385 21.72 -0.04 22.44
CA SER A 385 20.75 -0.42 21.41
C SER A 385 20.87 -1.93 21.08
N LYS A 386 19.81 -2.49 20.52
CA LYS A 386 19.73 -3.85 19.94
C LYS A 386 20.44 -3.94 18.58
N PHE A 387 20.98 -2.85 18.06
CA PHE A 387 21.68 -2.84 16.78
C PHE A 387 23.15 -3.19 17.02
N ASP A 388 23.50 -4.45 16.78
CA ASP A 388 24.82 -5.01 17.03
C ASP A 388 25.56 -5.36 15.72
N VAL A 389 26.73 -6.01 15.84
CA VAL A 389 27.55 -6.45 14.71
C VAL A 389 26.80 -7.42 13.79
N GLU A 390 25.92 -8.26 14.33
CA GLU A 390 25.15 -9.22 13.53
C GLU A 390 24.15 -8.48 12.62
N ARG A 391 23.48 -7.46 13.17
CA ARG A 391 22.51 -6.65 12.43
C ARG A 391 23.11 -5.75 11.35
N HIS A 392 24.43 -5.53 11.32
CA HIS A 392 25.07 -4.89 10.16
C HIS A 392 24.86 -5.66 8.84
N THR A 393 24.56 -6.96 8.90
CA THR A 393 24.20 -7.76 7.71
C THR A 393 22.89 -7.33 7.06
N GLU A 394 22.04 -6.56 7.76
CA GLU A 394 20.81 -5.95 7.24
C GLU A 394 21.08 -4.68 6.41
N THR A 395 22.33 -4.19 6.39
CA THR A 395 22.73 -2.94 5.74
C THR A 395 23.56 -3.17 4.47
N ASP A 396 23.82 -2.09 3.72
CA ASP A 396 24.69 -2.11 2.54
C ASP A 396 26.18 -2.34 2.88
N PHE A 397 26.55 -2.38 4.17
CA PHE A 397 27.90 -2.64 4.63
C PHE A 397 27.97 -3.74 5.71
N PRO A 398 27.89 -5.02 5.31
CA PRO A 398 28.10 -6.13 6.23
C PRO A 398 29.54 -6.15 6.77
N LEU A 399 29.67 -6.12 8.10
CA LEU A 399 30.98 -6.19 8.74
C LEU A 399 31.57 -7.60 8.61
N THR A 400 32.64 -7.72 7.82
CA THR A 400 33.33 -8.99 7.56
C THR A 400 34.82 -8.88 7.87
N GLY A 401 35.46 -10.03 8.15
CA GLY A 401 36.88 -10.09 8.45
C GLY A 401 37.25 -9.24 9.66
N VAL A 402 38.29 -8.41 9.55
CA VAL A 402 38.77 -7.58 10.67
C VAL A 402 37.80 -6.46 11.05
N HIS A 403 36.94 -6.02 10.12
CA HIS A 403 35.95 -4.96 10.36
C HIS A 403 34.87 -5.38 11.36
N ALA A 404 34.65 -6.69 11.57
CA ALA A 404 33.72 -7.17 12.61
C ALA A 404 34.25 -6.92 14.05
N THR A 405 35.52 -6.54 14.19
CA THR A 405 36.18 -6.31 15.49
C THR A 405 36.55 -4.86 15.76
N VAL A 406 36.37 -3.98 14.77
CA VAL A 406 36.61 -2.53 14.96
C VAL A 406 35.57 -1.95 15.90
N THR A 407 35.96 -0.93 16.65
CA THR A 407 35.02 -0.28 17.57
C THR A 407 34.04 0.59 16.78
N CYS A 408 32.78 0.67 17.22
CA CYS A 408 31.76 1.41 16.49
C CYS A 408 32.18 2.87 16.20
N ALA A 409 32.90 3.50 17.13
CA ALA A 409 33.36 4.88 17.05
C ALA A 409 34.44 5.14 15.97
N GLU A 410 35.11 4.09 15.48
CA GLU A 410 36.08 4.24 14.38
C GLU A 410 35.40 4.49 13.03
N CYS A 411 34.15 4.02 12.87
CA CYS A 411 33.34 4.29 11.68
C CYS A 411 32.30 5.39 11.95
N HIS A 412 31.58 5.27 13.07
CA HIS A 412 30.53 6.19 13.48
C HIS A 412 31.10 7.30 14.35
N THR A 413 31.55 8.36 13.68
CA THR A 413 32.18 9.50 14.33
C THR A 413 31.14 10.56 14.74
N ALA A 414 31.47 11.33 15.78
CA ALA A 414 30.61 12.44 16.21
C ALA A 414 30.87 13.68 15.34
N VAL A 415 29.80 14.25 14.80
CA VAL A 415 29.78 15.55 14.12
C VAL A 415 28.82 16.45 14.89
N ASP A 416 29.29 17.63 15.31
CA ASP A 416 28.53 18.56 16.16
C ASP A 416 27.90 17.89 17.40
N GLU A 417 28.70 17.08 18.11
CA GLU A 417 28.32 16.30 19.31
C GLU A 417 27.34 15.13 19.06
N VAL A 418 26.92 14.90 17.81
CA VAL A 418 26.00 13.82 17.43
C VAL A 418 26.75 12.72 16.69
N VAL A 419 26.72 11.50 17.22
CA VAL A 419 27.31 10.32 16.55
C VAL A 419 26.54 10.03 15.27
N GLN A 420 27.24 10.02 14.13
CA GLN A 420 26.65 9.77 12.81
C GLN A 420 26.63 8.27 12.50
N TYR A 421 25.45 7.68 12.52
CA TYR A 421 25.21 6.29 12.16
C TYR A 421 24.70 6.16 10.73
N ALA A 422 23.76 7.02 10.34
CA ALA A 422 23.22 7.05 8.98
C ALA A 422 24.24 7.63 7.98
N GLN A 423 24.20 7.13 6.74
CA GLN A 423 25.02 7.64 5.62
C GLN A 423 26.54 7.59 5.87
N THR A 424 26.99 6.69 6.76
CA THR A 424 28.42 6.44 6.95
C THR A 424 29.02 5.95 5.62
N PRO A 425 30.09 6.57 5.09
CA PRO A 425 30.71 6.16 3.85
C PRO A 425 31.15 4.69 3.87
N THR A 426 30.86 3.96 2.80
CA THR A 426 31.12 2.51 2.70
C THR A 426 32.26 2.16 1.74
N SER A 427 32.83 3.15 1.05
CA SER A 427 33.98 2.91 0.17
C SER A 427 35.25 2.72 0.97
N CYS A 428 36.14 1.85 0.50
CA CYS A 428 37.42 1.58 1.17
C CYS A 428 38.24 2.88 1.34
N ALA A 429 38.26 3.71 0.29
CA ALA A 429 38.99 4.98 0.25
C ALA A 429 38.44 6.07 1.19
N ALA A 430 37.24 5.90 1.74
CA ALA A 430 36.71 6.84 2.73
C ALA A 430 37.42 6.71 4.09
N CYS A 431 38.00 5.53 4.38
CA CYS A 431 38.65 5.24 5.66
C CYS A 431 40.13 4.85 5.51
N HIS A 432 40.50 4.25 4.39
CA HIS A 432 41.86 3.78 4.12
C HIS A 432 42.53 4.60 3.03
N ASP A 433 43.79 4.96 3.27
CA ASP A 433 44.65 5.57 2.25
C ASP A 433 44.98 4.56 1.15
N ASP A 434 45.06 5.01 -0.11
CA ASP A 434 45.49 4.18 -1.24
C ASP A 434 47.04 4.10 -1.32
N PRO A 435 47.67 2.96 -0.98
CA PRO A 435 49.12 2.81 -1.08
C PRO A 435 49.61 2.72 -2.54
N HIS A 436 48.71 2.58 -3.51
CA HIS A 436 49.05 2.51 -4.93
C HIS A 436 49.14 3.89 -5.59
N ALA A 437 48.82 4.97 -4.87
CA ALA A 437 48.85 6.34 -5.38
C ALA A 437 48.09 6.51 -6.72
N GLY A 438 46.92 5.88 -6.82
CA GLY A 438 46.00 6.03 -7.95
C GLY A 438 46.37 5.23 -9.20
N GLN A 439 47.34 4.33 -9.15
CA GLN A 439 47.78 3.53 -10.31
C GLN A 439 46.64 2.76 -11.01
N PHE A 440 45.61 2.36 -10.27
CA PHE A 440 44.51 1.55 -10.80
C PHE A 440 43.26 2.36 -11.16
N MET A 441 43.26 3.69 -10.98
CA MET A 441 42.09 4.55 -11.26
C MET A 441 41.63 4.50 -12.72
N ALA A 442 42.55 4.27 -13.66
CA ALA A 442 42.25 4.14 -15.08
C ALA A 442 41.95 2.69 -15.52
N SER A 443 42.01 1.73 -14.59
CA SER A 443 41.70 0.32 -14.85
C SER A 443 40.19 0.06 -14.78
N SER A 444 39.76 -1.12 -15.23
CA SER A 444 38.36 -1.56 -15.08
C SER A 444 37.92 -1.68 -13.62
N SER A 445 38.86 -1.86 -12.70
CA SER A 445 38.57 -1.94 -11.26
C SER A 445 38.54 -0.55 -10.60
N GLY A 446 39.08 0.50 -11.22
CA GLY A 446 39.03 1.86 -10.67
C GLY A 446 39.54 1.96 -9.23
N ASP A 447 38.67 2.43 -8.33
CA ASP A 447 38.85 2.54 -6.88
C ASP A 447 38.29 1.34 -6.08
N ASP A 448 37.85 0.28 -6.76
CA ASP A 448 37.39 -0.96 -6.13
C ASP A 448 38.56 -1.79 -5.60
N CYS A 449 38.92 -1.51 -4.35
CA CYS A 449 39.96 -2.25 -3.62
C CYS A 449 39.61 -3.74 -3.46
N SER A 450 38.31 -4.08 -3.44
CA SER A 450 37.83 -5.45 -3.23
C SER A 450 38.06 -6.36 -4.44
N ALA A 451 38.44 -5.80 -5.59
CA ALA A 451 38.89 -6.55 -6.75
C ALA A 451 40.24 -7.27 -6.54
N CYS A 452 41.04 -6.86 -5.53
CA CYS A 452 42.36 -7.43 -5.25
C CYS A 452 42.63 -7.70 -3.76
N HIS A 453 41.91 -7.06 -2.84
CA HIS A 453 42.07 -7.20 -1.40
C HIS A 453 40.81 -7.76 -0.75
N THR A 454 40.94 -8.30 0.47
CA THR A 454 39.81 -8.84 1.23
C THR A 454 39.70 -8.16 2.58
N THR A 455 38.50 -8.14 3.15
CA THR A 455 38.26 -7.61 4.50
C THR A 455 38.87 -8.49 5.60
N THR A 456 39.24 -9.74 5.30
CA THR A 456 39.93 -10.64 6.25
C THR A 456 41.43 -10.34 6.31
N ALA A 457 42.05 -10.05 5.17
CA ALA A 457 43.44 -9.65 5.08
C ALA A 457 43.67 -8.80 3.82
N PHE A 458 44.39 -7.68 4.00
CA PHE A 458 44.80 -6.81 2.89
C PHE A 458 46.06 -7.33 2.19
N GLU A 459 46.96 -7.99 2.92
CA GLU A 459 48.14 -8.66 2.38
C GLU A 459 48.17 -10.14 2.79
N PRO A 460 48.46 -11.06 1.84
CA PRO A 460 48.71 -10.83 0.42
C PRO A 460 47.43 -10.51 -0.38
N THR A 461 47.59 -9.89 -1.55
CA THR A 461 46.48 -9.70 -2.51
C THR A 461 45.95 -11.05 -2.98
N HIS A 462 44.66 -11.13 -3.35
CA HIS A 462 44.13 -12.31 -4.03
C HIS A 462 44.35 -12.32 -5.55
N PHE A 463 45.03 -11.30 -6.09
CA PHE A 463 45.42 -11.25 -7.50
C PHE A 463 46.36 -12.43 -7.86
N THR A 464 45.88 -13.31 -8.72
CA THR A 464 46.46 -14.60 -9.06
C THR A 464 47.36 -14.53 -10.29
N ILE A 465 48.18 -15.57 -10.48
CA ILE A 465 48.95 -15.77 -11.72
C ILE A 465 48.02 -15.88 -12.95
N ALA A 466 46.83 -16.46 -12.80
CA ALA A 466 45.86 -16.59 -13.88
C ALA A 466 45.29 -15.22 -14.32
N GLU A 467 45.11 -14.29 -13.39
CA GLU A 467 44.73 -12.91 -13.71
C GLU A 467 45.91 -12.15 -14.33
N HIS A 468 47.14 -12.37 -13.84
CA HIS A 468 48.33 -11.80 -14.45
C HIS A 468 48.54 -12.24 -15.90
N GLN A 469 48.13 -13.47 -16.28
CA GLN A 469 48.18 -13.96 -17.66
C GLN A 469 47.31 -13.16 -18.63
N GLN A 470 46.31 -12.42 -18.14
CA GLN A 470 45.42 -11.59 -18.95
C GLN A 470 45.96 -10.17 -19.18
N THR A 471 47.08 -9.83 -18.52
CA THR A 471 47.74 -8.54 -18.68
C THR A 471 48.57 -8.49 -19.96
N LYS A 472 49.15 -7.32 -20.24
CA LYS A 472 50.07 -7.14 -21.37
C LYS A 472 51.37 -7.95 -21.23
N PHE A 473 51.68 -8.51 -20.04
CA PHE A 473 52.86 -9.34 -19.82
C PHE A 473 52.47 -10.66 -19.16
N PRO A 474 52.08 -11.69 -19.93
CA PRO A 474 51.79 -13.00 -19.38
C PRO A 474 53.05 -13.65 -18.79
N LEU A 475 53.00 -14.02 -17.51
CA LEU A 475 54.11 -14.73 -16.86
C LEU A 475 54.19 -16.15 -17.43
N THR A 476 55.29 -16.44 -18.13
CA THR A 476 55.56 -17.74 -18.76
C THR A 476 56.90 -18.30 -18.29
N GLY A 477 57.02 -19.62 -18.34
CA GLY A 477 58.20 -20.35 -17.88
C GLY A 477 58.61 -19.96 -16.46
N ILE A 478 59.91 -19.69 -16.27
CA ILE A 478 60.48 -19.42 -14.95
C ILE A 478 59.96 -18.12 -14.30
N HIS A 479 59.41 -17.19 -15.08
CA HIS A 479 58.89 -15.92 -14.57
C HIS A 479 57.66 -16.11 -13.66
N GLN A 480 56.95 -17.24 -13.76
CA GLN A 480 55.83 -17.54 -12.85
C GLN A 480 56.28 -17.79 -11.41
N ALA A 481 57.55 -18.18 -11.20
CA ALA A 481 58.12 -18.42 -9.88
C ALA A 481 58.81 -17.18 -9.28
N VAL A 482 58.88 -16.07 -10.03
CA VAL A 482 59.52 -14.84 -9.57
C VAL A 482 58.54 -14.07 -8.69
N ALA A 483 59.02 -13.63 -7.52
CA ALA A 483 58.21 -12.79 -6.63
C ALA A 483 57.81 -11.48 -7.32
N CYS A 484 56.55 -11.07 -7.20
CA CYS A 484 55.99 -9.89 -7.88
C CYS A 484 56.84 -8.62 -7.67
N ARG A 485 57.38 -8.44 -6.45
CA ARG A 485 58.25 -7.32 -6.06
C ARG A 485 59.56 -7.19 -6.85
N SER A 486 60.00 -8.26 -7.52
CA SER A 486 61.21 -8.23 -8.34
C SER A 486 60.98 -7.48 -9.65
N CYS A 487 59.75 -7.49 -10.16
CA CYS A 487 59.36 -6.75 -11.37
C CYS A 487 58.69 -5.43 -11.01
N HIS A 488 57.78 -5.46 -10.03
CA HIS A 488 57.07 -4.29 -9.52
C HIS A 488 57.89 -3.62 -8.42
N VAL A 489 58.84 -2.80 -8.87
CA VAL A 489 59.78 -2.10 -8.01
C VAL A 489 59.14 -0.89 -7.33
N GLU A 490 59.68 -0.53 -6.18
CA GLU A 490 59.27 0.67 -5.46
C GLU A 490 60.04 1.89 -5.96
N LYS A 491 59.32 2.96 -6.29
CA LYS A 491 59.90 4.26 -6.66
C LYS A 491 59.23 5.35 -5.86
N ALA A 492 60.04 6.21 -5.23
CA ALA A 492 59.57 7.30 -4.37
C ALA A 492 58.56 6.86 -3.27
N GLY A 493 58.72 5.65 -2.73
CA GLY A 493 57.86 5.09 -1.68
C GLY A 493 56.57 4.43 -2.18
N VAL A 494 56.34 4.35 -3.49
CA VAL A 494 55.17 3.69 -4.10
C VAL A 494 55.62 2.53 -4.98
N ARG A 495 54.98 1.37 -4.84
CA ARG A 495 55.25 0.22 -5.70
C ARG A 495 54.53 0.36 -7.03
N GLU A 496 55.29 0.38 -8.13
CA GLU A 496 54.74 0.53 -9.48
C GLU A 496 54.31 -0.82 -10.08
N PHE A 497 53.00 -1.06 -10.11
CA PHE A 497 52.37 -2.19 -10.78
C PHE A 497 52.00 -1.88 -12.24
N VAL A 498 51.69 -0.62 -12.53
CA VAL A 498 51.32 -0.17 -13.89
C VAL A 498 52.52 0.45 -14.59
N GLY A 499 52.73 0.10 -15.86
CA GLY A 499 53.81 0.67 -16.69
C GLY A 499 55.17 0.00 -16.51
N THR A 500 55.23 -1.16 -15.84
CA THR A 500 56.45 -1.98 -15.76
C THR A 500 56.93 -2.35 -17.18
N ALA A 501 58.21 -2.12 -17.44
CA ALA A 501 58.83 -2.42 -18.74
C ALA A 501 58.79 -3.92 -19.03
N GLN A 502 58.53 -4.28 -20.28
CA GLN A 502 58.28 -5.65 -20.72
C GLN A 502 59.42 -6.24 -21.54
N ASP A 503 60.35 -5.40 -21.98
CA ASP A 503 61.51 -5.82 -22.75
C ASP A 503 62.50 -6.55 -21.86
N CYS A 504 63.08 -7.65 -22.36
CA CYS A 504 64.01 -8.48 -21.60
C CYS A 504 65.17 -7.65 -21.02
N ALA A 505 65.68 -6.71 -21.82
CA ALA A 505 66.80 -5.84 -21.47
C ALA A 505 66.49 -4.82 -20.35
N ALA A 506 65.21 -4.62 -20.01
CA ALA A 506 64.85 -3.74 -18.89
C ALA A 506 65.21 -4.36 -17.53
N CYS A 507 65.30 -5.69 -17.46
CA CYS A 507 65.59 -6.43 -16.22
C CYS A 507 66.86 -7.30 -16.34
N HIS A 508 67.16 -7.80 -17.53
CA HIS A 508 68.30 -8.66 -17.78
C HIS A 508 69.39 -7.92 -18.55
N GLU A 509 70.64 -8.10 -18.13
CA GLU A 509 71.80 -7.58 -18.84
C GLU A 509 71.98 -8.34 -20.17
N ASP A 510 72.16 -7.60 -21.27
CA ASP A 510 72.49 -8.20 -22.56
C ASP A 510 73.97 -8.62 -22.60
N VAL A 511 74.20 -9.91 -22.39
CA VAL A 511 75.54 -10.52 -22.46
C VAL A 511 76.13 -10.54 -23.88
N HIS A 512 75.36 -10.16 -24.90
CA HIS A 512 75.80 -10.07 -26.28
C HIS A 512 76.25 -8.67 -26.70
N ASP A 513 76.07 -7.66 -25.84
CA ASP A 513 76.50 -6.28 -26.07
C ASP A 513 75.98 -5.73 -27.42
N GLY A 514 74.71 -6.01 -27.75
CA GLY A 514 74.05 -5.53 -28.96
C GLY A 514 74.53 -6.16 -30.28
N ALA A 515 75.39 -7.18 -30.25
CA ALA A 515 75.94 -7.81 -31.46
C ALA A 515 74.88 -8.33 -32.46
N PHE A 516 73.68 -8.64 -31.97
CA PHE A 516 72.57 -9.14 -32.77
C PHE A 516 71.57 -8.06 -33.23
N ASP A 517 71.80 -6.79 -32.86
CA ASP A 517 70.98 -5.64 -33.25
C ASP A 517 71.71 -4.66 -34.18
N GLU A 518 72.89 -5.05 -34.69
CA GLU A 518 73.63 -4.27 -35.68
C GLU A 518 72.85 -4.07 -37.00
N PRO A 519 73.09 -2.96 -37.73
CA PRO A 519 72.47 -2.71 -39.04
C PRO A 519 72.67 -3.88 -40.02
N GLY A 520 71.57 -4.34 -40.63
CA GLY A 520 71.57 -5.48 -41.56
C GLY A 520 71.22 -6.83 -40.92
N ARG A 521 70.95 -6.88 -39.61
CA ARG A 521 70.38 -8.06 -38.94
C ARG A 521 68.84 -8.05 -38.97
N PRO A 522 68.19 -9.24 -38.96
CA PRO A 522 66.73 -9.30 -38.87
C PRO A 522 66.20 -8.71 -37.55
N LEU A 523 65.37 -7.67 -37.65
CA LEU A 523 64.70 -7.08 -36.49
C LEU A 523 63.60 -7.99 -35.89
N GLN A 524 63.14 -8.98 -36.68
CA GLN A 524 62.15 -9.97 -36.27
C GLN A 524 62.47 -11.32 -36.91
N VAL A 525 62.32 -12.41 -36.15
CA VAL A 525 62.49 -13.78 -36.64
C VAL A 525 61.31 -14.61 -36.13
N ASN A 526 60.57 -15.25 -37.03
CA ASN A 526 59.39 -16.05 -36.71
C ASN A 526 58.37 -15.33 -35.81
N GLY A 527 58.17 -14.03 -36.02
CA GLY A 527 57.25 -13.22 -35.20
C GLY A 527 57.88 -12.64 -33.92
N LYS A 528 59.07 -13.10 -33.50
CA LYS A 528 59.72 -12.72 -32.25
C LYS A 528 60.71 -11.56 -32.44
N HIS A 529 60.87 -10.71 -31.42
CA HIS A 529 61.74 -9.51 -31.43
C HIS A 529 62.76 -9.55 -30.28
N GLY A 530 63.83 -8.76 -30.41
CA GLY A 530 64.87 -8.64 -29.37
C GLY A 530 65.48 -9.99 -28.99
N CYS A 531 65.67 -10.23 -27.69
CA CYS A 531 66.22 -11.48 -27.15
C CYS A 531 65.34 -12.70 -27.49
N ALA A 532 64.01 -12.51 -27.57
CA ALA A 532 63.07 -13.58 -27.86
C ALA A 532 63.22 -14.17 -29.27
N ARG A 533 63.99 -13.53 -30.17
CA ARG A 533 64.35 -14.12 -31.48
C ARG A 533 65.04 -15.48 -31.36
N CYS A 534 65.74 -15.73 -30.25
CA CYS A 534 66.47 -16.97 -29.99
C CYS A 534 66.19 -17.55 -28.59
N HIS A 535 65.90 -16.72 -27.58
CA HIS A 535 65.71 -17.17 -26.20
C HIS A 535 64.23 -17.41 -25.87
N THR A 536 63.98 -18.30 -24.91
CA THR A 536 62.63 -18.58 -24.39
C THR A 536 62.54 -18.25 -22.90
N THR A 537 61.33 -18.05 -22.40
CA THR A 537 61.07 -17.83 -20.97
C THR A 537 61.09 -19.13 -20.16
N ASP A 538 61.01 -20.30 -20.80
CA ASP A 538 61.13 -21.61 -20.14
C ASP A 538 62.58 -21.93 -19.81
N SER A 539 63.50 -21.62 -20.72
CA SER A 539 64.95 -21.72 -20.50
C SER A 539 65.66 -20.67 -21.36
N PHE A 540 66.38 -19.77 -20.70
CA PHE A 540 67.13 -18.73 -21.40
C PHE A 540 68.45 -19.27 -21.98
N ASP A 541 69.05 -20.28 -21.34
CA ASP A 541 70.28 -20.91 -21.84
C ASP A 541 70.02 -21.79 -23.07
N ALA A 542 68.83 -22.38 -23.17
CA ALA A 542 68.42 -23.13 -24.35
C ALA A 542 67.93 -22.16 -25.44
N ILE A 543 68.70 -22.05 -26.52
CA ILE A 543 68.29 -21.26 -27.69
C ILE A 543 67.44 -22.11 -28.64
N GLU A 544 66.38 -21.51 -29.15
CA GLU A 544 65.68 -22.02 -30.32
C GLU A 544 66.45 -21.61 -31.57
N TRP A 545 67.32 -22.51 -32.05
CA TRP A 545 68.09 -22.31 -33.27
C TRP A 545 67.81 -23.41 -34.28
N THR A 546 67.45 -23.04 -35.51
CA THR A 546 67.22 -23.97 -36.62
C THR A 546 68.17 -23.68 -37.79
N GLY A 547 68.40 -24.66 -38.66
CA GLY A 547 69.22 -24.47 -39.87
C GLY A 547 68.72 -23.35 -40.79
N SER A 548 67.40 -23.13 -40.87
CA SER A 548 66.81 -22.04 -41.66
C SER A 548 67.06 -20.65 -41.06
N MET A 549 67.28 -20.55 -39.74
CA MET A 549 67.69 -19.30 -39.12
C MET A 549 69.12 -18.92 -39.55
N HIS A 550 70.01 -19.88 -39.78
CA HIS A 550 71.36 -19.56 -40.26
C HIS A 550 71.32 -18.74 -41.58
N GLU A 551 70.44 -19.12 -42.51
CA GLU A 551 70.22 -18.38 -43.76
C GLU A 551 69.66 -16.97 -43.51
N GLN A 552 68.64 -16.83 -42.67
CA GLN A 552 68.02 -15.53 -42.38
C GLN A 552 69.01 -14.54 -41.75
N TRP A 553 69.95 -15.05 -40.93
CA TRP A 553 70.91 -14.23 -40.20
C TRP A 553 72.20 -13.94 -40.96
N THR A 554 72.64 -14.85 -41.83
CA THR A 554 73.94 -14.76 -42.52
C THR A 554 73.82 -14.64 -44.05
N GLY A 555 72.65 -14.92 -44.62
CA GLY A 555 72.44 -15.08 -46.06
C GLY A 555 72.94 -16.42 -46.62
N TYR A 556 73.47 -17.32 -45.79
CA TYR A 556 74.02 -18.61 -46.22
C TYR A 556 73.13 -19.78 -45.78
N ALA A 557 72.52 -20.44 -46.76
CA ALA A 557 71.66 -21.60 -46.56
C ALA A 557 72.49 -22.86 -46.27
N LEU A 558 72.27 -23.49 -45.12
CA LEU A 558 72.88 -24.78 -44.80
C LEU A 558 72.07 -25.90 -45.46
N ILE A 559 72.52 -26.36 -46.63
CA ILE A 559 71.86 -27.42 -47.41
C ILE A 559 72.81 -28.59 -47.71
N GLY A 560 72.25 -29.76 -47.99
CA GLY A 560 73.03 -30.97 -48.27
C GLY A 560 73.97 -31.33 -47.11
N ALA A 561 75.22 -31.65 -47.41
CA ALA A 561 76.21 -31.99 -46.38
C ALA A 561 76.50 -30.84 -45.40
N HIS A 562 76.33 -29.58 -45.81
CA HIS A 562 76.52 -28.41 -44.92
C HIS A 562 75.43 -28.31 -43.84
N ALA A 563 74.25 -28.92 -44.05
CA ALA A 563 73.18 -28.96 -43.05
C ALA A 563 73.55 -29.83 -41.83
N GLU A 564 74.46 -30.79 -42.01
CA GLU A 564 74.93 -31.71 -40.98
C GLU A 564 76.27 -31.28 -40.35
N ALA A 565 76.91 -30.24 -40.87
CA ALA A 565 78.19 -29.74 -40.39
C ALA A 565 78.08 -29.16 -38.97
N LYS A 566 79.07 -29.40 -38.11
CA LYS A 566 79.08 -28.79 -36.78
C LYS A 566 79.42 -27.31 -36.92
N CYS A 567 78.76 -26.45 -36.14
CA CYS A 567 78.99 -25.01 -36.20
C CYS A 567 80.48 -24.63 -36.02
N ALA A 568 81.22 -25.37 -35.19
CA ALA A 568 82.63 -25.15 -34.93
C ALA A 568 83.54 -25.43 -36.15
N ASP A 569 83.10 -26.25 -37.10
CA ASP A 569 83.86 -26.57 -38.30
C ASP A 569 83.95 -25.35 -39.24
N CYS A 570 82.95 -24.47 -39.19
CA CYS A 570 82.89 -23.22 -39.97
C CYS A 570 83.25 -22.00 -39.11
N HIS A 571 82.87 -21.99 -37.84
CA HIS A 571 82.96 -20.81 -36.95
C HIS A 571 84.01 -20.95 -35.83
N GLY A 572 84.98 -21.85 -35.97
CA GLY A 572 86.06 -22.09 -35.01
C GLY A 572 87.05 -20.93 -34.86
N SER A 573 87.56 -20.76 -33.63
CA SER A 573 88.34 -19.64 -33.08
C SER A 573 89.36 -18.94 -34.00
N ALA A 574 89.03 -17.70 -34.40
CA ALA A 574 90.05 -16.68 -34.62
C ALA A 574 90.73 -16.36 -33.27
N ARG A 575 91.97 -16.79 -33.07
CA ARG A 575 92.76 -16.43 -31.88
C ARG A 575 93.00 -14.92 -31.86
N GLY A 576 92.43 -14.22 -30.88
CA GLY A 576 92.88 -12.86 -30.53
C GLY A 576 91.81 -11.82 -30.23
N VAL A 577 90.52 -12.11 -30.43
CA VAL A 577 89.45 -11.17 -30.08
C VAL A 577 88.66 -11.74 -28.90
N ARG A 578 88.61 -11.00 -27.77
CA ARG A 578 87.61 -11.24 -26.74
C ARG A 578 86.26 -10.87 -27.35
N GLY A 579 85.47 -11.89 -27.66
CA GLY A 579 84.23 -11.77 -28.41
C GLY A 579 84.19 -12.89 -29.43
N ARG A 580 83.16 -13.73 -29.36
CA ARG A 580 82.94 -14.81 -30.34
C ARG A 580 82.57 -14.17 -31.67
N GLY A 581 83.57 -13.72 -32.42
CA GLY A 581 83.40 -13.17 -33.76
C GLY A 581 83.14 -14.31 -34.75
N TYR A 582 81.87 -14.59 -35.02
CA TYR A 582 81.39 -15.54 -36.02
C TYR A 582 81.45 -14.95 -37.44
N LYS A 583 82.59 -14.37 -37.83
CA LYS A 583 82.74 -13.75 -39.16
C LYS A 583 83.67 -14.57 -40.03
N LEU A 584 83.09 -15.42 -40.86
CA LEU A 584 83.78 -15.98 -42.01
C LEU A 584 84.08 -14.86 -43.03
N PRO A 585 85.32 -14.78 -43.55
CA PRO A 585 85.70 -13.71 -44.47
C PRO A 585 85.08 -13.87 -45.87
N SER A 586 84.63 -15.07 -46.25
CA SER A 586 84.02 -15.36 -47.55
C SER A 586 83.20 -16.66 -47.52
N THR A 587 82.16 -16.74 -48.34
CA THR A 587 81.35 -17.95 -48.61
C THR A 587 81.81 -18.73 -49.84
N ALA A 588 82.90 -18.29 -50.50
CA ALA A 588 83.47 -19.02 -51.63
C ALA A 588 84.02 -20.39 -51.18
N CYS A 589 83.83 -21.44 -51.99
CA CYS A 589 84.21 -22.81 -51.64
C CYS A 589 85.69 -22.92 -51.21
N ALA A 590 86.59 -22.23 -51.93
CA ALA A 590 88.02 -22.24 -51.66
C ALA A 590 88.44 -21.53 -50.35
N ALA A 591 87.52 -20.80 -49.70
CA ALA A 591 87.79 -20.21 -48.39
C ALA A 591 87.78 -21.25 -47.26
N CYS A 592 87.12 -22.41 -47.48
CA CYS A 592 86.97 -23.46 -46.49
C CYS A 592 87.48 -24.83 -46.98
N HIS A 593 87.41 -25.10 -48.28
CA HIS A 593 87.83 -26.37 -48.87
C HIS A 593 89.14 -26.21 -49.64
N GLU A 594 90.07 -27.15 -49.43
CA GLU A 594 91.32 -27.22 -50.18
C GLU A 594 91.06 -27.66 -51.64
N ASP A 595 91.73 -27.00 -52.59
CA ASP A 595 91.68 -27.41 -54.00
C ASP A 595 92.59 -28.61 -54.24
N VAL A 596 91.98 -29.81 -54.24
CA VAL A 596 92.65 -31.07 -54.55
C VAL A 596 93.17 -31.15 -55.99
N HIS A 597 92.75 -30.25 -56.88
CA HIS A 597 93.25 -30.18 -58.26
C HIS A 597 94.54 -29.37 -58.38
N LEU A 598 95.02 -28.76 -57.28
CA LEU A 598 96.24 -27.95 -57.22
C LEU A 598 96.32 -26.86 -58.30
N GLY A 599 95.22 -26.14 -58.51
CA GLY A 599 95.18 -24.96 -59.36
C GLY A 599 95.01 -25.23 -60.86
N GLN A 600 94.77 -26.49 -61.27
CA GLN A 600 94.55 -26.84 -62.69
C GLN A 600 93.37 -26.11 -63.35
N PHE A 601 92.42 -25.62 -62.54
CA PHE A 601 91.22 -24.92 -62.98
C PHE A 601 91.17 -23.44 -62.56
N VAL A 602 92.30 -22.87 -62.14
CA VAL A 602 92.36 -21.46 -61.76
C VAL A 602 92.31 -20.59 -63.00
N GLU A 603 91.31 -19.69 -63.05
CA GLU A 603 91.16 -18.66 -64.07
C GLU A 603 91.11 -17.30 -63.36
N ALA A 604 91.93 -16.34 -63.82
CA ALA A 604 92.06 -15.01 -63.18
C ALA A 604 92.35 -15.05 -61.66
N GLY A 605 93.02 -16.09 -61.17
CA GLY A 605 93.39 -16.22 -59.75
C GLY A 605 92.31 -16.82 -58.85
N GLN A 606 91.19 -17.30 -59.39
CA GLN A 606 90.12 -17.96 -58.64
C GLN A 606 89.74 -19.30 -59.28
N VAL A 607 89.23 -20.23 -58.46
CA VAL A 607 88.62 -21.49 -58.92
C VAL A 607 87.13 -21.46 -58.62
N ASP A 608 86.32 -21.61 -59.65
CA ASP A 608 84.86 -21.69 -59.52
C ASP A 608 84.43 -23.16 -59.45
N CYS A 609 84.46 -23.71 -58.23
CA CYS A 609 84.12 -25.10 -57.98
C CYS A 609 82.68 -25.44 -58.39
N ALA A 610 81.75 -24.47 -58.33
CA ALA A 610 80.33 -24.66 -58.58
C ALA A 610 80.02 -24.99 -60.06
N ARG A 611 80.97 -24.77 -60.97
CA ARG A 611 80.86 -25.19 -62.38
C ARG A 611 80.78 -26.70 -62.55
N CYS A 612 81.46 -27.44 -61.67
CA CYS A 612 81.61 -28.89 -61.79
C CYS A 612 81.15 -29.64 -60.54
N HIS A 613 81.04 -29.00 -59.39
CA HIS A 613 80.62 -29.63 -58.13
C HIS A 613 79.36 -28.96 -57.60
N THR A 614 78.49 -29.73 -56.95
CA THR A 614 77.26 -29.19 -56.32
C THR A 614 77.23 -29.51 -54.84
N GLU A 615 76.59 -28.65 -54.07
CA GLU A 615 76.37 -28.81 -52.63
C GLU A 615 75.26 -29.80 -52.26
N ARG A 616 74.48 -30.29 -53.25
CA ARG A 616 73.35 -31.21 -53.06
C ARG A 616 73.70 -32.69 -53.25
N ALA A 617 74.80 -32.98 -53.95
CA ALA A 617 75.36 -34.33 -54.09
C ALA A 617 76.62 -34.48 -53.23
N THR A 618 77.13 -35.70 -53.05
CA THR A 618 78.48 -35.87 -52.50
C THR A 618 79.47 -35.16 -53.42
N PHE A 619 80.27 -34.23 -52.89
CA PHE A 619 81.21 -33.39 -53.66
C PHE A 619 82.19 -34.22 -54.52
N GLU A 620 82.35 -35.50 -54.18
CA GLU A 620 83.13 -36.52 -54.90
C GLU A 620 82.62 -36.80 -56.33
N GLN A 621 81.35 -36.56 -56.63
CA GLN A 621 80.79 -36.78 -57.97
C GLN A 621 80.57 -35.45 -58.70
N PRO A 622 81.41 -35.10 -59.69
CA PRO A 622 81.23 -33.88 -60.45
C PRO A 622 80.04 -33.99 -61.41
N THR A 623 79.37 -32.87 -61.67
CA THR A 623 78.34 -32.70 -62.72
C THR A 623 78.93 -32.43 -64.10
N PHE A 624 80.25 -32.59 -64.25
CA PHE A 624 81.00 -32.38 -65.47
C PHE A 624 80.65 -33.45 -66.51
N ASP A 625 80.34 -33.01 -67.73
CA ASP A 625 80.03 -33.88 -68.85
C ASP A 625 80.98 -33.59 -70.02
N HIS A 626 81.74 -34.58 -70.49
CA HIS A 626 82.65 -34.43 -71.61
C HIS A 626 81.96 -33.99 -72.91
N GLN A 627 80.69 -34.33 -73.13
CA GLN A 627 79.97 -33.94 -74.34
C GLN A 627 79.57 -32.47 -74.33
N ARG A 628 79.41 -31.88 -73.13
CA ARG A 628 78.95 -30.49 -72.94
C ARG A 628 80.09 -29.53 -72.58
N ASP A 629 80.98 -29.97 -71.70
CA ASP A 629 81.91 -29.10 -70.96
C ASP A 629 83.37 -29.25 -71.41
N SER A 630 83.67 -30.20 -72.30
CA SER A 630 85.01 -30.44 -72.83
C SER A 630 85.15 -30.02 -74.29
N ARG A 631 86.36 -29.62 -74.68
CA ARG A 631 86.74 -29.44 -76.11
C ARG A 631 87.04 -30.76 -76.82
N PHE A 632 87.14 -31.84 -76.05
CA PHE A 632 87.30 -33.21 -76.52
C PHE A 632 86.07 -34.01 -76.06
N PRO A 633 85.02 -34.08 -76.90
CA PRO A 633 83.88 -34.97 -76.70
C PRO A 633 84.35 -36.42 -76.79
N LEU A 634 83.85 -37.29 -75.92
CA LEU A 634 84.16 -38.71 -75.97
C LEU A 634 83.27 -39.37 -77.03
N ASP A 635 83.89 -39.92 -78.06
CA ASP A 635 83.20 -40.72 -79.08
C ASP A 635 82.90 -42.14 -78.56
N GLU A 636 82.27 -42.97 -79.40
CA GLU A 636 81.88 -44.34 -79.06
C GLU A 636 83.04 -45.20 -78.54
N GLN A 637 84.29 -44.95 -78.94
CA GLN A 637 85.44 -45.74 -78.49
C GLN A 637 86.05 -45.19 -77.19
N HIS A 638 85.97 -43.89 -76.94
CA HIS A 638 86.57 -43.25 -75.76
C HIS A 638 85.62 -43.13 -74.56
N ILE A 639 84.30 -43.19 -74.76
CA ILE A 639 83.29 -43.01 -73.69
C ILE A 639 83.30 -44.13 -72.63
N GLY A 640 83.79 -45.31 -72.99
CA GLY A 640 83.87 -46.48 -72.09
C GLY A 640 85.21 -46.67 -71.40
N LEU A 641 86.17 -45.75 -71.59
CA LEU A 641 87.49 -45.84 -70.98
C LEU A 641 87.48 -45.27 -69.56
N GLU A 642 88.24 -45.90 -68.67
CA GLU A 642 88.49 -45.36 -67.33
C GLU A 642 89.19 -43.99 -67.43
N CYS A 643 88.74 -43.01 -66.64
CA CYS A 643 89.24 -41.63 -66.70
C CYS A 643 90.78 -41.57 -66.59
N SER A 644 91.39 -42.44 -65.80
CA SER A 644 92.85 -42.49 -65.59
C SER A 644 93.67 -42.89 -66.82
N GLN A 645 93.04 -43.50 -67.84
CA GLN A 645 93.72 -43.85 -69.09
C GLN A 645 94.08 -42.61 -69.91
N CYS A 646 93.21 -41.59 -69.84
CA CYS A 646 93.38 -40.29 -70.48
C CYS A 646 94.00 -39.27 -69.50
N HIS A 647 93.42 -39.15 -68.30
CA HIS A 647 93.89 -38.30 -67.23
C HIS A 647 94.92 -39.02 -66.37
N ARG A 648 96.14 -39.10 -66.90
CA ARG A 648 97.23 -39.83 -66.24
C ARG A 648 97.76 -39.07 -65.02
N PRO A 649 98.27 -39.78 -63.99
CA PRO A 649 98.94 -39.15 -62.86
C PRO A 649 100.16 -38.33 -63.34
N ALA A 650 100.25 -37.09 -62.89
CA ALA A 650 101.38 -36.20 -63.12
C ALA A 650 101.92 -35.68 -61.79
N ARG A 651 103.21 -35.37 -61.74
CA ARG A 651 103.81 -34.67 -60.60
C ARG A 651 103.50 -33.19 -60.72
N ALA A 652 102.79 -32.66 -59.73
CA ALA A 652 102.52 -31.23 -59.56
C ALA A 652 103.80 -30.48 -59.15
N SER A 653 103.77 -29.16 -59.25
CA SER A 653 104.91 -28.27 -58.94
C SER A 653 105.41 -28.36 -57.50
N ASN A 654 104.58 -28.87 -56.58
CA ASN A 654 104.91 -29.11 -55.17
C ASN A 654 105.39 -30.55 -54.87
N GLY A 655 105.53 -31.39 -55.90
CA GLY A 655 105.99 -32.78 -55.79
C GLY A 655 104.89 -33.83 -55.54
N GLN A 656 103.65 -33.42 -55.28
CA GLN A 656 102.51 -34.33 -55.14
C GLN A 656 102.13 -34.97 -56.49
N VAL A 657 101.63 -36.21 -56.45
CA VAL A 657 101.10 -36.89 -57.63
C VAL A 657 99.60 -36.59 -57.70
N ILE A 658 99.17 -35.92 -58.76
CA ILE A 658 97.77 -35.58 -59.00
C ILE A 658 97.30 -36.13 -60.34
N THR A 659 96.00 -36.37 -60.46
CA THR A 659 95.38 -36.63 -61.76
C THR A 659 95.42 -35.36 -62.61
N ARG A 660 96.03 -35.43 -63.79
CA ARG A 660 96.15 -34.30 -64.71
C ARG A 660 94.91 -34.18 -65.60
N TYR A 661 94.09 -33.17 -65.32
CA TYR A 661 92.92 -32.80 -66.11
C TYR A 661 93.22 -31.70 -67.12
N ARG A 662 94.10 -30.73 -66.79
CA ARG A 662 94.48 -29.62 -67.69
C ARG A 662 95.92 -29.13 -67.43
N PRO A 663 96.66 -28.68 -68.47
CA PRO A 663 96.35 -28.82 -69.89
C PRO A 663 96.59 -30.27 -70.33
N LEU A 664 95.65 -30.84 -71.06
CA LEU A 664 95.83 -32.09 -71.81
C LEU A 664 95.79 -31.75 -73.29
N GLY A 665 96.65 -32.38 -74.09
CA GLY A 665 96.57 -32.30 -75.54
C GLY A 665 95.28 -32.93 -76.05
N HIS A 666 94.80 -32.50 -77.22
CA HIS A 666 93.56 -33.00 -77.84
C HIS A 666 93.81 -33.59 -79.22
N GLU A 667 95.07 -33.69 -79.65
CA GLU A 667 95.45 -34.38 -80.87
C GLU A 667 95.77 -35.84 -80.58
N CYS A 668 95.53 -36.74 -81.54
CA CYS A 668 95.76 -38.18 -81.36
C CYS A 668 97.20 -38.50 -80.90
N GLN A 669 98.17 -37.70 -81.34
CA GLN A 669 99.59 -37.87 -81.00
C GLN A 669 99.90 -37.59 -79.52
N ASP A 670 99.12 -36.72 -78.87
CA ASP A 670 99.34 -36.33 -77.47
C ASP A 670 99.05 -37.49 -76.50
N CYS A 671 98.19 -38.43 -76.92
CA CYS A 671 97.74 -39.55 -76.09
C CYS A 671 98.26 -40.92 -76.57
N HIS A 672 98.54 -41.09 -77.87
CA HIS A 672 98.88 -42.38 -78.49
C HIS A 672 100.36 -42.56 -78.92
N GLY A 673 101.24 -41.57 -78.73
CA GLY A 673 102.70 -41.75 -78.83
C GLY A 673 103.20 -42.48 -80.09
N PHE A 674 103.15 -41.84 -81.27
CA PHE A 674 103.84 -42.36 -82.45
C PHE A 674 105.34 -41.99 -82.40
N HIS A 675 106.22 -42.95 -82.10
CA HIS A 675 107.66 -42.74 -82.19
C HIS A 675 108.09 -42.56 -83.65
N SER A 676 108.44 -41.33 -84.05
CA SER A 676 109.30 -41.08 -85.22
C SER A 676 110.64 -40.52 -84.75
N SER A 677 111.71 -41.22 -85.14
CA SER A 677 113.10 -40.78 -85.01
C SER A 677 113.36 -39.54 -85.86
N ASP A 678 114.23 -38.66 -85.33
CA ASP A 678 114.89 -37.51 -85.97
C ASP A 678 114.09 -36.21 -86.16
N ARG A 679 114.29 -35.24 -85.24
CA ARG A 679 115.21 -34.12 -85.51
C ARG A 679 115.51 -33.25 -84.28
N LYS A 680 116.80 -32.93 -84.20
CA LYS A 680 117.49 -32.02 -83.28
C LYS A 680 117.16 -30.53 -83.51
N VAL A 681 117.10 -29.81 -82.40
CA VAL A 681 117.71 -28.48 -82.10
C VAL A 681 117.29 -27.28 -82.97
N GLN A 682 116.44 -26.40 -82.42
CA GLN A 682 116.85 -25.18 -81.71
C GLN A 682 115.76 -24.73 -80.73
#